data_AF-A0AAV6AWH2-F1
#
_entry.id   AF-A0AAV6AWH2-F1
#
_cell.length_a   1.000
_cell.length_b   1.000
_cell.length_c   1.000
_cell.angle_alpha   90.00
_cell.angle_beta   90.00
_cell.angle_gamma   90.00
#
_symmetry.space_group_name_H-M   'P 1'
#
loop_
_entity.id
_entity.type
_entity.pdbx_description
1 polymer ?
#
loop_
_entity_poly.entity_id
_entity_poly.type
_entity_poly.pdbx_seq_one_letter_code
_entity_poly.pdbx_strand_id
1 'polypeptide(L)'
;LPVEGRGRADTARSATGATAMAEAIREYRSHLATAGLSSRSPVMRFRTWKLFLALFVEALWLGYWFPAAILGTLFHIVPFVITRALARKLQDGPTTTALARLGLGLPIYALWYVGAWWAIGSYFLPWVAWTVVSLMPLAGIFALTYAHRSRDICRNWLQQMRALMRPGPLRELREEQGNLRGKLRGFVAEYARAFPSLDEKPQIISWRRRVKVTLRWAAIAVAAAGIFVWQNWFFASRGPGEQMSGLNLAAMSTNSLDAALRADERTLHDLMSSVREMEARAAGLQAEFTSGRRNYYTQADNDAIRQAMFSYLACRTTLLGLVWKYQKHTEVSDERLRWRAFLVSFASASAISDSSLKLVTRFAPYPAAVRKLNEADAAWGLPPGAFDMVRRNLVHSQTRELMEQSLAMYRSADATLARLDLVNPSPFDLFHETIRRHAESRNDLLSLLAESRVADPLKEAGRTTRGVTYRGQAFVSTWLGNTRFRQPRDGELMIRPAQLSEFRAKLKPGDILIERQNWFLSRAFMPGYWAHAAIYVGTTNDLARLGLDRDPRVLAHWKKYAARNAEGHEHLVLEAVPQGVRITTLEHCIGVADSAAVLRPRISESEVRESIARAFTHLGKSYDFDFDFFSSDKIVCTELVYRSYDGCLQFSLVDVMGRKTLPPTELVRKFVAERGRPQAQLECVCFLDGDELRGQAAFKNEEAFVNTLQRPGLMLFPVAKDN
;
A
#
# COMPACT_ATOMS: atom_id res chain seq x y z
N LEU A 1 -43.44 56.04 71.45
CA LEU A 1 -44.61 55.63 72.27
C LEU A 1 -44.88 54.15 72.00
N PRO A 2 -45.20 53.35 73.03
CA PRO A 2 -44.37 52.22 73.44
C PRO A 2 -44.83 50.86 72.87
N VAL A 3 -43.88 50.03 72.40
CA VAL A 3 -44.05 48.56 72.33
C VAL A 3 -42.73 47.88 72.75
N GLU A 4 -42.05 48.43 73.76
CA GLU A 4 -41.11 47.63 74.56
C GLU A 4 -41.96 46.77 75.50
N GLY A 5 -42.06 45.47 75.19
CA GLY A 5 -42.75 44.53 76.09
C GLY A 5 -43.20 43.22 75.47
N ARG A 6 -43.46 43.15 74.15
CA ARG A 6 -43.89 41.90 73.47
C ARG A 6 -42.81 41.20 72.65
N GLY A 7 -41.77 41.91 72.19
CA GLY A 7 -40.73 41.33 71.33
C GLY A 7 -39.75 40.39 72.04
N ARG A 8 -39.46 40.56 73.33
CA ARG A 8 -38.44 39.76 74.05
C ARG A 8 -38.90 38.33 74.41
N ALA A 9 -40.20 38.09 74.56
CA ALA A 9 -40.72 36.75 74.85
C ALA A 9 -40.86 35.88 73.58
N ASP A 10 -41.25 36.47 72.44
CA ASP A 10 -41.35 35.77 71.16
C ASP A 10 -39.98 35.55 70.48
N THR A 11 -39.04 36.50 70.59
CA THR A 11 -37.68 36.31 70.07
C THR A 11 -36.93 35.20 70.82
N ALA A 12 -37.09 35.10 72.14
CA ALA A 12 -36.51 34.01 72.92
C ALA A 12 -37.10 32.64 72.51
N ARG A 13 -38.42 32.53 72.28
CA ARG A 13 -39.03 31.28 71.77
C ARG A 13 -38.59 30.92 70.35
N SER A 14 -38.45 31.90 69.45
CA SER A 14 -38.02 31.67 68.06
C SER A 14 -36.56 31.27 67.94
N ALA A 15 -35.67 31.81 68.77
CA ALA A 15 -34.24 31.47 68.80
C ALA A 15 -34.04 30.01 69.25
N THR A 16 -34.78 29.57 70.28
CA THR A 16 -34.75 28.17 70.76
C THR A 16 -35.33 27.20 69.72
N GLY A 17 -36.33 27.63 68.93
CA GLY A 17 -36.89 26.83 67.84
C GLY A 17 -35.93 26.67 66.64
N ALA A 18 -35.21 27.74 66.29
CA ALA A 18 -34.23 27.72 65.20
C ALA A 18 -32.98 26.89 65.52
N THR A 19 -32.48 26.96 66.76
CA THR A 19 -31.36 26.11 67.22
C THR A 19 -31.76 24.65 67.29
N ALA A 20 -32.93 24.33 67.82
CA ALA A 20 -33.48 22.97 67.83
C ALA A 20 -33.65 22.42 66.40
N MET A 21 -34.07 23.25 65.44
CA MET A 21 -34.17 22.86 64.03
C MET A 21 -32.79 22.62 63.40
N ALA A 22 -31.80 23.46 63.71
CA ALA A 22 -30.43 23.27 63.23
C ALA A 22 -29.79 21.99 63.78
N GLU A 23 -30.10 21.61 65.01
CA GLU A 23 -29.72 20.33 65.61
C GLU A 23 -30.43 19.16 64.92
N ALA A 24 -31.75 19.24 64.72
CA ALA A 24 -32.50 18.20 64.00
C ALA A 24 -31.99 18.00 62.56
N ILE A 25 -31.58 19.05 61.85
CA ILE A 25 -30.94 18.94 60.53
C ILE A 25 -29.56 18.25 60.63
N ARG A 26 -28.77 18.55 61.67
CA ARG A 26 -27.46 17.91 61.88
C ARG A 26 -27.60 16.44 62.23
N GLU A 27 -28.55 16.09 63.10
CA GLU A 27 -28.88 14.72 63.47
C GLU A 27 -29.36 13.93 62.25
N TYR A 28 -30.31 14.48 61.47
CA TYR A 28 -30.75 13.86 60.22
C TYR A 28 -29.62 13.68 59.20
N ARG A 29 -28.67 14.63 59.10
CA ARG A 29 -27.48 14.45 58.24
C ARG A 29 -26.57 13.33 58.75
N SER A 30 -26.47 13.15 60.07
CA SER A 30 -25.77 12.03 60.68
C SER A 30 -26.45 10.70 60.34
N HIS A 31 -27.78 10.62 60.47
CA HIS A 31 -28.58 9.45 60.08
C HIS A 31 -28.46 9.09 58.60
N LEU A 32 -28.40 10.11 57.72
CA LEU A 32 -28.11 9.87 56.31
C LEU A 32 -26.69 9.34 56.09
N ALA A 33 -25.70 9.90 56.77
CA ALA A 33 -24.31 9.49 56.64
C ALA A 33 -24.07 8.06 57.13
N THR A 34 -24.72 7.62 58.22
CA THR A 34 -24.66 6.23 58.70
C THR A 34 -25.30 5.26 57.70
N ALA A 35 -26.34 5.69 56.97
CA ALA A 35 -26.92 4.94 55.86
C ALA A 35 -26.09 5.02 54.55
N GLY A 36 -24.96 5.73 54.55
CA GLY A 36 -24.13 5.95 53.35
C GLY A 36 -24.79 6.85 52.30
N LEU A 37 -25.79 7.64 52.68
CA LEU A 37 -26.52 8.55 51.80
C LEU A 37 -26.18 10.00 52.11
N SER A 38 -26.35 10.86 51.11
CA SER A 38 -26.37 12.31 51.28
C SER A 38 -27.75 12.88 50.96
N SER A 39 -28.01 14.12 51.40
CA SER A 39 -29.24 14.85 51.06
C SER A 39 -29.42 15.10 49.55
N ARG A 40 -28.33 14.95 48.76
CA ARG A 40 -28.31 15.09 47.30
C ARG A 40 -28.49 13.77 46.55
N SER A 41 -28.54 12.64 47.25
CA SER A 41 -28.64 11.31 46.63
C SER A 41 -29.93 11.19 45.80
N PRO A 42 -29.87 10.75 44.53
CA PRO A 42 -31.04 10.55 43.68
C PRO A 42 -32.17 9.76 44.35
N VAL A 43 -31.83 8.71 45.13
CA VAL A 43 -32.80 7.90 45.89
C VAL A 43 -33.63 8.69 46.92
N MET A 44 -33.10 9.81 47.44
CA MET A 44 -33.84 10.69 48.37
C MET A 44 -34.70 11.73 47.63
N ARG A 45 -34.42 11.97 46.35
CA ARG A 45 -35.04 13.04 45.56
C ARG A 45 -36.14 12.56 44.62
N PHE A 46 -35.97 11.37 44.04
CA PHE A 46 -36.86 10.84 43.03
C PHE A 46 -37.47 9.50 43.49
N ARG A 47 -38.74 9.28 43.13
CA ARG A 47 -39.41 7.98 43.21
C ARG A 47 -39.57 7.41 41.78
N THR A 48 -39.74 6.09 41.69
CA THR A 48 -40.13 5.35 40.46
C THR A 48 -39.19 5.58 39.25
N TRP A 49 -39.73 5.61 38.03
CA TRP A 49 -39.02 5.71 36.76
C TRP A 49 -37.98 6.84 36.69
N LYS A 50 -38.21 7.98 37.38
CA LYS A 50 -37.25 9.10 37.38
C LYS A 50 -35.93 8.75 38.07
N LEU A 51 -35.96 7.90 39.09
CA LEU A 51 -34.74 7.38 39.72
C LEU A 51 -34.00 6.45 38.75
N PHE A 52 -34.72 5.53 38.10
CA PHE A 52 -34.16 4.64 37.09
C PHE A 52 -33.48 5.43 35.98
N LEU A 53 -34.15 6.44 35.39
CA LEU A 53 -33.60 7.28 34.34
C LEU A 53 -32.32 8.02 34.78
N ALA A 54 -32.30 8.56 36.00
CA ALA A 54 -31.12 9.24 36.53
C ALA A 54 -29.91 8.29 36.65
N LEU A 55 -30.11 7.10 37.22
CA LEU A 55 -29.06 6.09 37.37
C LEU A 55 -28.63 5.51 36.00
N PHE A 56 -29.56 5.34 35.07
CA PHE A 56 -29.31 4.84 33.72
C PHE A 56 -28.46 5.82 32.90
N VAL A 57 -28.75 7.13 32.97
CA VAL A 57 -27.93 8.16 32.30
C VAL A 57 -26.51 8.20 32.86
N GLU A 58 -26.33 8.03 34.17
CA GLU A 58 -24.99 7.90 34.77
C GLU A 58 -24.25 6.66 34.26
N ALA A 59 -24.93 5.51 34.15
CA ALA A 59 -24.36 4.28 33.62
C ALA A 59 -23.97 4.40 32.13
N LEU A 60 -24.83 4.98 31.29
CA LEU A 60 -24.54 5.25 29.89
C LEU A 60 -23.35 6.20 29.73
N TRP A 61 -23.28 7.24 30.56
CA TRP A 61 -22.15 8.17 30.54
C TRP A 61 -20.84 7.47 30.89
N LEU A 62 -20.83 6.58 31.89
CA LEU A 62 -19.66 5.75 32.19
C LEU A 62 -19.30 4.84 31.02
N GLY A 63 -20.24 4.04 30.52
CA GLY A 63 -19.99 3.08 29.45
C GLY A 63 -19.48 3.73 28.16
N TYR A 64 -20.12 4.82 27.72
CA TYR A 64 -19.76 5.51 26.49
C TYR A 64 -18.35 6.13 26.54
N TRP A 65 -17.97 6.70 27.68
CA TRP A 65 -16.70 7.42 27.82
C TRP A 65 -15.53 6.55 28.29
N PHE A 66 -15.80 5.32 28.71
CA PHE A 66 -14.79 4.40 29.21
C PHE A 66 -13.64 4.11 28.23
N PRO A 67 -13.87 3.84 26.92
CA PRO A 67 -12.78 3.56 25.98
C PRO A 67 -11.79 4.72 25.84
N ALA A 68 -12.30 5.96 25.72
CA ALA A 68 -11.46 7.16 25.63
C ALA A 68 -10.65 7.38 26.92
N ALA A 69 -11.25 7.13 28.08
CA ALA A 69 -10.57 7.22 29.36
C ALA A 69 -9.47 6.14 29.54
N ILE A 70 -9.71 4.92 29.07
CA ILE A 70 -8.69 3.85 29.08
C ILE A 70 -7.52 4.23 28.19
N LEU A 71 -7.78 4.63 26.95
CA LEU A 71 -6.72 4.99 26.00
C LEU A 71 -5.87 6.14 26.55
N GLY A 72 -6.51 7.18 27.07
CA GLY A 72 -5.82 8.27 27.75
C GLY A 72 -5.01 7.80 28.95
N THR A 73 -5.52 6.86 29.76
CA THR A 73 -4.80 6.32 30.92
C THR A 73 -3.58 5.50 30.50
N LEU A 74 -3.76 4.53 29.59
CA LEU A 74 -2.69 3.64 29.13
C LEU A 74 -1.55 4.41 28.47
N PHE A 75 -1.88 5.42 27.64
CA PHE A 75 -0.86 6.22 26.98
C PHE A 75 -0.02 7.07 27.95
N HIS A 76 -0.61 7.52 29.06
CA HIS A 76 0.06 8.43 30.01
C HIS A 76 0.58 7.76 31.29
N ILE A 77 0.29 6.47 31.51
CA ILE A 77 0.66 5.81 32.77
C ILE A 77 2.17 5.84 33.01
N VAL A 78 2.97 5.63 31.95
CA VAL A 78 4.43 5.61 32.03
C VAL A 78 5.00 6.98 32.42
N PRO A 79 4.78 8.08 31.67
CA PRO A 79 5.32 9.38 32.05
C PRO A 79 4.74 9.87 33.39
N PHE A 80 3.50 9.50 33.74
CA PHE A 80 2.89 9.81 35.02
C PHE A 80 3.58 9.14 36.21
N VAL A 81 3.86 7.83 36.13
CA VAL A 81 4.54 7.07 37.20
C VAL A 81 5.98 7.55 37.35
N ILE A 82 6.70 7.72 36.24
CA ILE A 82 8.09 8.21 36.23
C ILE A 82 8.18 9.58 36.91
N THR A 83 7.36 10.55 36.49
CA THR A 83 7.34 11.90 37.08
C THR A 83 7.08 11.86 38.59
N ARG A 84 6.15 11.01 39.04
CA ARG A 84 5.81 10.88 40.47
C ARG A 84 6.85 10.13 41.29
N ALA A 85 7.62 9.23 40.69
CA ALA A 85 8.71 8.53 41.35
C ALA A 85 9.91 9.46 41.54
N LEU A 86 10.30 10.19 40.49
CA LEU A 86 11.40 11.17 40.53
C LEU A 86 11.09 12.34 41.45
N ALA A 87 9.88 12.92 41.37
CA ALA A 87 9.51 14.04 42.23
C ALA A 87 9.50 13.68 43.73
N ARG A 88 9.24 12.40 44.08
CA ARG A 88 9.31 11.91 45.46
C ARG A 88 10.75 11.75 45.97
N LYS A 89 11.70 11.48 45.08
CA LYS A 89 13.12 11.35 45.45
C LYS A 89 13.80 12.69 45.70
N LEU A 90 13.23 13.78 45.19
CA LEU A 90 13.86 15.09 45.22
C LEU A 90 13.60 15.87 46.51
N GLN A 91 12.37 15.89 47.08
CA GLN A 91 12.08 16.63 48.34
C GLN A 91 10.81 16.16 49.07
N ASP A 92 10.82 16.25 50.41
CA ASP A 92 9.67 15.96 51.30
C ASP A 92 8.92 17.25 51.70
N GLY A 93 7.79 17.52 51.03
CA GLY A 93 6.88 18.63 51.38
C GLY A 93 5.69 18.80 50.40
N PRO A 94 4.45 19.03 50.88
CA PRO A 94 3.26 19.04 50.01
C PRO A 94 3.17 20.24 49.04
N THR A 95 3.72 21.41 49.39
CA THR A 95 3.76 22.60 48.53
C THR A 95 4.90 22.55 47.51
N THR A 96 6.04 21.97 47.88
CA THR A 96 7.23 21.79 47.01
C THR A 96 7.08 20.62 46.03
N THR A 97 6.36 19.57 46.39
CA THR A 97 6.10 18.42 45.49
C THR A 97 5.24 18.78 44.28
N ALA A 98 4.37 19.78 44.35
CA ALA A 98 3.61 20.25 43.19
C ALA A 98 4.52 20.93 42.15
N LEU A 99 5.43 21.79 42.61
CA LEU A 99 6.39 22.48 41.76
C LEU A 99 7.39 21.50 41.14
N ALA A 100 7.91 20.55 41.93
CA ALA A 100 8.80 19.50 41.44
C ALA A 100 8.13 18.61 40.37
N ARG A 101 6.84 18.30 40.52
CA ARG A 101 6.07 17.54 39.51
C ARG A 101 5.85 18.32 38.22
N LEU A 102 5.69 19.64 38.28
CA LEU A 102 5.59 20.48 37.08
C LEU A 102 6.94 20.61 36.38
N GLY A 103 8.00 20.91 37.14
CA GLY A 103 9.35 21.08 36.60
C GLY A 103 9.92 19.82 35.97
N LEU A 104 9.72 18.65 36.57
CA LEU A 104 10.14 17.36 36.00
C LEU A 104 9.15 16.83 34.97
N GLY A 105 7.85 17.10 35.16
CA GLY A 105 6.80 16.57 34.30
C GLY A 105 6.89 17.10 32.88
N LEU A 106 7.16 18.40 32.69
CA LEU A 106 7.23 19.01 31.36
C LEU A 106 8.27 18.32 30.43
N PRO A 107 9.55 18.16 30.82
CA PRO A 107 10.53 17.48 29.97
C PRO A 107 10.26 15.98 29.82
N ILE A 108 9.79 15.28 30.86
CA ILE A 108 9.47 13.84 30.79
C ILE A 108 8.32 13.60 29.79
N TYR A 109 7.27 14.42 29.83
CA TYR A 109 6.17 14.31 28.89
C TYR A 109 6.61 14.72 27.48
N ALA A 110 7.42 15.77 27.31
CA ALA A 110 7.95 16.13 26.00
C ALA A 110 8.73 14.97 25.36
N LEU A 111 9.65 14.35 26.12
CA LEU A 111 10.41 13.18 25.66
C LEU A 111 9.50 11.98 25.36
N TRP A 112 8.51 11.72 26.21
CA TRP A 112 7.53 10.66 25.99
C TRP A 112 6.77 10.83 24.69
N TYR A 113 6.33 12.06 24.39
CA TYR A 113 5.57 12.36 23.18
C TYR A 113 6.43 12.31 21.91
N VAL A 114 7.70 12.74 21.98
CA VAL A 114 8.66 12.56 20.89
C VAL A 114 8.95 11.07 20.65
N GLY A 115 9.20 10.31 21.72
CA GLY A 115 9.43 8.87 21.64
C GLY A 115 8.21 8.10 21.11
N ALA A 116 7.00 8.46 21.56
CA ALA A 116 5.76 7.89 21.06
C ALA A 116 5.52 8.23 19.58
N TRP A 117 5.82 9.46 19.16
CA TRP A 117 5.76 9.84 17.75
C TRP A 117 6.71 8.97 16.91
N TRP A 118 7.96 8.81 17.35
CA TRP A 118 8.96 8.02 16.63
C TRP A 118 8.59 6.53 16.58
N ALA A 119 8.15 5.97 17.71
CA ALA A 119 7.71 4.58 17.81
C ALA A 119 6.43 4.31 17.00
N ILE A 120 5.48 5.23 16.92
CA ILE A 120 4.28 5.04 16.09
C ILE A 120 4.64 5.27 14.61
N GLY A 121 5.46 6.27 14.31
CA GLY A 121 5.89 6.60 12.95
C GLY A 121 6.82 5.58 12.31
N SER A 122 7.47 4.72 13.10
CA SER A 122 8.30 3.63 12.57
C SER A 122 7.48 2.42 12.11
N TYR A 123 6.27 2.22 12.66
CA TYR A 123 5.38 1.10 12.31
C TYR A 123 4.18 1.53 11.46
N PHE A 124 3.70 2.77 11.62
CA PHE A 124 2.54 3.32 10.93
C PHE A 124 2.90 4.54 10.10
N LEU A 125 2.03 4.92 9.16
CA LEU A 125 2.21 6.12 8.34
C LEU A 125 2.35 7.37 9.24
N PRO A 126 3.18 8.37 8.86
CA PRO A 126 3.45 9.56 9.69
C PRO A 126 2.20 10.31 10.16
N TRP A 127 1.11 10.31 9.38
CA TRP A 127 -0.15 10.95 9.77
C TRP A 127 -0.81 10.28 10.99
N VAL A 128 -0.62 8.96 11.17
CA VAL A 128 -1.12 8.22 12.33
C VAL A 128 -0.41 8.68 13.60
N ALA A 129 0.92 8.81 13.55
CA ALA A 129 1.72 9.30 14.67
C ALA A 129 1.32 10.71 15.08
N TRP A 130 1.15 11.62 14.12
CA TRP A 130 0.68 12.99 14.38
C TRP A 130 -0.73 13.04 14.96
N THR A 131 -1.64 12.19 14.46
CA THR A 131 -3.03 12.11 14.97
C THR A 131 -3.04 11.65 16.42
N VAL A 132 -2.30 10.60 16.75
CA VAL A 132 -2.23 10.07 18.12
C VAL A 132 -1.63 11.11 19.07
N VAL A 133 -0.48 11.69 18.72
CA VAL A 133 0.21 12.70 19.55
C VAL A 133 -0.62 13.96 19.74
N SER A 134 -1.45 14.34 18.76
CA SER A 134 -2.32 15.52 18.87
C SER A 134 -3.56 15.28 19.76
N LEU A 135 -4.13 14.06 19.74
CA LEU A 135 -5.36 13.73 20.48
C LEU A 135 -5.09 13.25 21.91
N MET A 136 -3.95 12.60 22.14
CA MET A 136 -3.63 12.02 23.45
C MET A 136 -3.60 13.02 24.61
N PRO A 137 -3.14 14.29 24.49
CA PRO A 137 -3.17 15.22 25.61
C PRO A 137 -4.60 15.47 26.13
N LEU A 138 -5.55 15.59 25.21
CA LEU A 138 -6.97 15.75 25.53
C LEU A 138 -7.54 14.49 26.18
N ALA A 139 -7.18 13.31 25.64
CA ALA A 139 -7.58 12.03 26.21
C ALA A 139 -7.03 11.81 27.63
N GLY A 140 -5.79 12.24 27.90
CA GLY A 140 -5.15 12.16 29.22
C GLY A 140 -5.84 13.05 30.26
N ILE A 141 -6.14 14.31 29.91
CA ILE A 141 -6.91 15.21 30.79
C ILE A 141 -8.31 14.63 31.03
N PHE A 142 -8.95 14.14 29.98
CA PHE A 142 -10.26 13.51 30.08
C PHE A 142 -10.23 12.30 31.02
N ALA A 143 -9.24 11.42 30.88
CA ALA A 143 -9.08 10.24 31.73
C ALA A 143 -8.99 10.60 33.22
N LEU A 144 -8.28 11.68 33.59
CA LEU A 144 -8.23 12.15 34.97
C LEU A 144 -9.60 12.60 35.48
N THR A 145 -10.35 13.37 34.68
CA THR A 145 -11.70 13.82 35.06
C THR A 145 -12.68 12.66 35.15
N TYR A 146 -12.59 11.72 34.22
CA TYR A 146 -13.39 10.50 34.19
C TYR A 146 -13.12 9.64 35.43
N ALA A 147 -11.86 9.46 35.83
CA ALA A 147 -11.48 8.67 37.01
C ALA A 147 -12.06 9.23 38.32
N HIS A 148 -12.08 10.55 38.49
CA HIS A 148 -12.71 11.17 39.67
C HIS A 148 -14.23 10.98 39.64
N ARG A 149 -14.86 11.28 38.50
CA ARG A 149 -16.31 11.20 38.36
C ARG A 149 -16.82 9.75 38.43
N SER A 150 -16.07 8.79 37.90
CA SER A 150 -16.43 7.37 37.96
C SER A 150 -16.36 6.83 39.38
N ARG A 151 -15.34 7.21 40.17
CA ARG A 151 -15.28 6.86 41.59
C ARG A 151 -16.49 7.38 42.36
N ASP A 152 -16.87 8.64 42.14
CA ASP A 152 -18.03 9.22 42.81
C ASP A 152 -19.34 8.54 42.37
N ILE A 153 -19.54 8.35 41.06
CA ILE A 153 -20.72 7.67 40.54
C ILE A 153 -20.79 6.23 41.08
N CYS A 154 -19.74 5.42 40.95
CA CYS A 154 -19.73 4.03 41.41
C CYS A 154 -19.96 3.90 42.93
N ARG A 155 -19.31 4.74 43.74
CA ARG A 155 -19.52 4.75 45.21
C ARG A 155 -20.97 5.08 45.55
N ASN A 156 -21.49 6.14 44.95
CA ASN A 156 -22.88 6.58 45.19
C ASN A 156 -23.89 5.57 44.66
N TRP A 157 -23.62 4.91 43.53
CA TRP A 157 -24.48 3.86 42.96
C TRP A 157 -24.59 2.67 43.91
N LEU A 158 -23.45 2.17 44.42
CA LEU A 158 -23.42 1.03 45.32
C LEU A 158 -24.19 1.32 46.63
N GLN A 159 -23.99 2.51 47.20
CA GLN A 159 -24.70 2.95 48.39
C GLN A 159 -26.21 3.11 48.15
N GLN A 160 -26.61 3.67 47.00
CA GLN A 160 -28.02 3.83 46.64
C GLN A 160 -28.71 2.49 46.37
N MET A 161 -28.05 1.54 45.72
CA MET A 161 -28.58 0.19 45.53
C MET A 161 -28.78 -0.53 46.87
N ARG A 162 -27.81 -0.42 47.80
CA ARG A 162 -27.96 -0.96 49.16
C ARG A 162 -29.14 -0.35 49.91
N ALA A 163 -29.38 0.95 49.77
CA ALA A 163 -30.52 1.62 50.37
C ALA A 163 -31.85 1.15 49.76
N LEU A 164 -31.92 0.93 48.44
CA LEU A 164 -33.11 0.40 47.77
C LEU A 164 -33.46 -1.02 48.21
N MET A 165 -32.46 -1.85 48.53
CA MET A 165 -32.66 -3.21 49.06
C MET A 165 -33.12 -3.23 50.52
N ARG A 166 -33.11 -2.09 51.23
CA ARG A 166 -33.59 -1.94 52.61
C ARG A 166 -34.76 -0.96 52.68
N PRO A 167 -35.97 -1.37 52.23
CA PRO A 167 -37.10 -0.44 52.05
C PRO A 167 -37.61 0.19 53.35
N GLY A 168 -37.51 -0.51 54.49
CA GLY A 168 -37.93 0.00 55.81
C GLY A 168 -37.13 1.23 56.26
N PRO A 169 -35.81 1.10 56.50
CA PRO A 169 -34.97 2.23 56.91
C PRO A 169 -34.99 3.40 55.91
N LEU A 170 -35.06 3.11 54.60
CA LEU A 170 -35.16 4.17 53.57
C LEU A 170 -36.49 4.92 53.64
N ARG A 171 -37.59 4.24 54.00
CA ARG A 171 -38.89 4.87 54.18
C ARG A 171 -38.88 5.78 55.41
N GLU A 172 -38.31 5.32 56.53
CA GLU A 172 -38.13 6.12 57.74
C GLU A 172 -37.33 7.40 57.46
N LEU A 173 -36.16 7.28 56.81
CA LEU A 173 -35.34 8.44 56.44
C LEU A 173 -36.08 9.42 55.52
N ARG A 174 -36.96 8.94 54.64
CA ARG A 174 -37.77 9.81 53.76
C ARG A 174 -38.93 10.47 54.50
N GLU A 175 -39.56 9.78 55.45
CA GLU A 175 -40.60 10.33 56.30
C GLU A 175 -40.01 11.40 57.25
N GLU A 176 -38.85 11.11 57.85
CA GLU A 176 -38.06 12.07 58.63
C GLU A 176 -37.71 13.30 57.78
N GLN A 177 -37.22 13.11 56.54
CA GLN A 177 -36.97 14.21 55.61
C GLN A 177 -38.23 15.03 55.29
N GLY A 178 -39.37 14.36 55.13
CA GLY A 178 -40.67 14.98 54.85
C GLY A 178 -41.11 15.87 56.01
N ASN A 179 -41.04 15.34 57.23
CA ASN A 179 -41.36 16.04 58.47
C ASN A 179 -40.44 17.24 58.68
N LEU A 180 -39.13 17.05 58.48
CA LEU A 180 -38.14 18.13 58.61
C LEU A 180 -38.40 19.25 57.59
N ARG A 181 -38.68 18.89 56.32
CA ARG A 181 -39.07 19.87 55.28
C ARG A 181 -40.37 20.59 55.59
N GLY A 182 -41.35 19.89 56.16
CA GLY A 182 -42.61 20.48 56.61
C GLY A 182 -42.39 21.55 57.68
N LYS A 183 -41.65 21.20 58.73
CA LYS A 183 -41.25 22.13 59.79
C LYS A 183 -40.44 23.31 59.23
N LEU A 184 -39.49 23.05 58.31
CA LEU A 184 -38.67 24.10 57.68
C LEU A 184 -39.52 25.06 56.85
N ARG A 185 -40.52 24.57 56.12
CA ARG A 185 -41.46 25.43 55.40
C ARG A 185 -42.28 26.29 56.36
N GLY A 186 -42.66 25.76 57.52
CA GLY A 186 -43.29 26.52 58.60
C GLY A 186 -42.42 27.69 59.05
N PHE A 187 -41.16 27.41 59.39
CA PHE A 187 -40.18 28.44 59.76
C PHE A 187 -39.93 29.44 58.62
N VAL A 188 -39.83 29.00 57.38
CA VAL A 188 -39.66 29.90 56.22
C VAL A 188 -40.89 30.79 56.03
N ALA A 189 -42.11 30.27 56.21
CA ALA A 189 -43.35 31.05 56.11
C ALA A 189 -43.54 32.03 57.29
N GLU A 190 -43.03 31.70 58.47
CA GLU A 190 -42.98 32.60 59.63
C GLU A 190 -41.93 33.69 59.42
N TYR A 191 -40.72 33.32 58.99
CA TYR A 191 -39.64 34.23 58.67
C TYR A 191 -39.98 35.18 57.51
N ALA A 192 -40.62 34.69 56.45
CA ALA A 192 -41.06 35.49 55.31
C ALA A 192 -42.18 36.49 55.69
N ARG A 193 -43.00 36.17 56.69
CA ARG A 193 -43.98 37.12 57.26
C ARG A 193 -43.31 38.22 58.10
N ALA A 194 -42.22 37.89 58.81
CA ALA A 194 -41.48 38.84 59.63
C ALA A 194 -40.51 39.73 58.81
N PHE A 195 -39.98 39.22 57.69
CA PHE A 195 -39.00 39.92 56.85
C PHE A 195 -39.33 39.77 55.34
N PRO A 196 -40.28 40.54 54.80
CA PRO A 196 -40.77 40.39 53.42
C PRO A 196 -39.75 40.75 52.33
N SER A 197 -38.72 41.54 52.65
CA SER A 197 -37.78 42.13 51.68
C SER A 197 -36.63 41.20 51.23
N LEU A 198 -36.55 39.96 51.74
CA LEU A 198 -35.47 39.02 51.44
C LEU A 198 -35.89 37.87 50.49
N ASP A 199 -37.09 37.95 49.89
CA ASP A 199 -37.65 36.90 49.03
C ASP A 199 -37.08 36.91 47.59
N GLU A 200 -35.79 37.19 47.43
CA GLU A 200 -35.09 36.97 46.15
C GLU A 200 -34.77 35.48 45.99
N LYS A 201 -35.61 34.76 45.23
CA LYS A 201 -35.34 33.38 44.82
C LYS A 201 -33.97 33.31 44.12
N PRO A 202 -33.09 32.35 44.47
CA PRO A 202 -31.76 32.25 43.88
C PRO A 202 -31.86 32.04 42.36
N GLN A 203 -31.17 32.88 41.58
CA GLN A 203 -31.20 32.81 40.13
C GLN A 203 -30.65 31.47 39.62
N ILE A 204 -31.52 30.67 39.02
CA ILE A 204 -31.18 29.40 38.37
C ILE A 204 -30.32 29.72 37.14
N ILE A 205 -29.13 29.09 37.04
CA ILE A 205 -28.17 29.26 35.93
C ILE A 205 -28.90 29.25 34.58
N SER A 206 -28.86 30.38 33.87
CA SER A 206 -29.68 30.58 32.66
C SER A 206 -29.31 29.64 31.52
N TRP A 207 -30.32 29.15 30.79
CA TRP A 207 -30.15 28.27 29.63
C TRP A 207 -29.15 28.84 28.60
N ARG A 208 -29.11 30.17 28.48
CA ARG A 208 -28.20 30.92 27.60
C ARG A 208 -26.72 30.66 27.92
N ARG A 209 -26.37 30.48 29.20
CA ARG A 209 -24.98 30.18 29.60
C ARG A 209 -24.60 28.74 29.27
N ARG A 210 -25.55 27.79 29.38
CA ARG A 210 -25.34 26.40 28.94
C ARG A 210 -25.16 26.32 27.42
N VAL A 211 -25.98 27.04 26.65
CA VAL A 211 -25.86 27.14 25.19
C VAL A 211 -24.50 27.71 24.78
N LYS A 212 -24.02 28.79 25.43
CA LYS A 212 -22.68 29.34 25.16
C LYS A 212 -21.55 28.34 25.41
N VAL A 213 -21.65 27.53 26.45
CA VAL A 213 -20.66 26.47 26.74
C VAL A 213 -20.72 25.38 25.67
N THR A 214 -21.91 24.93 25.29
CA THR A 214 -22.09 23.92 24.23
C THR A 214 -21.57 24.43 22.87
N LEU A 215 -21.87 25.68 22.51
CA LEU A 215 -21.37 26.29 21.26
C LEU A 215 -19.85 26.42 21.24
N ARG A 216 -19.20 26.72 22.37
CA ARG A 216 -17.73 26.73 22.47
C ARG A 216 -17.14 25.35 22.20
N TRP A 217 -17.70 24.29 22.78
CA TRP A 217 -17.24 22.93 22.54
C TRP A 217 -17.50 22.46 21.10
N ALA A 218 -18.64 22.86 20.51
CA ALA A 218 -18.93 22.60 19.11
C ALA A 218 -17.92 23.29 18.17
N ALA A 219 -17.54 24.54 18.45
CA ALA A 219 -16.53 25.26 17.66
C ALA A 219 -15.15 24.60 17.73
N ILE A 220 -14.74 24.10 18.91
CA ILE A 220 -13.49 23.35 19.07
C ILE A 220 -13.52 22.04 18.27
N ALA A 221 -14.65 21.32 18.30
CA ALA A 221 -14.81 20.08 17.53
C ALA A 221 -14.76 20.33 16.02
N VAL A 222 -15.38 21.42 15.53
CA VAL A 222 -15.32 21.82 14.12
C VAL A 222 -13.90 22.22 13.71
N ALA A 223 -13.18 22.95 14.56
CA ALA A 223 -11.78 23.28 14.29
C ALA A 223 -10.90 22.02 14.23
N ALA A 224 -11.08 21.08 15.16
CA ALA A 224 -10.36 19.81 15.15
C ALA A 224 -10.70 18.96 13.91
N ALA A 225 -11.97 18.90 13.50
CA ALA A 225 -12.39 18.25 12.27
C ALA A 225 -11.83 18.95 11.02
N GLY A 226 -11.78 20.28 11.02
CA GLY A 226 -11.16 21.07 9.95
C GLY A 226 -9.66 20.83 9.84
N ILE A 227 -8.95 20.74 10.96
CA ILE A 227 -7.53 20.36 11.00
C ILE A 227 -7.35 18.93 10.51
N PHE A 228 -8.21 17.98 10.91
CA PHE A 228 -8.17 16.60 10.45
C PHE A 228 -8.41 16.50 8.93
N VAL A 229 -9.41 17.21 8.41
CA VAL A 229 -9.72 17.25 6.96
C VAL A 229 -8.60 17.95 6.19
N TRP A 230 -8.09 19.08 6.69
CA TRP A 230 -6.98 19.80 6.06
C TRP A 230 -5.69 18.97 6.10
N GLN A 231 -5.37 18.30 7.19
CA GLN A 231 -4.23 17.38 7.29
C GLN A 231 -4.41 16.20 6.33
N ASN A 232 -5.58 15.57 6.31
CA ASN A 232 -5.84 14.45 5.42
C ASN A 232 -5.81 14.89 3.95
N TRP A 233 -6.26 16.11 3.62
CA TRP A 233 -6.15 16.66 2.26
C TRP A 233 -4.70 17.04 1.90
N PHE A 234 -3.98 17.73 2.79
CA PHE A 234 -2.58 18.15 2.64
C PHE A 234 -1.62 16.97 2.53
N PHE A 235 -1.88 15.87 3.24
CA PHE A 235 -1.12 14.62 3.17
C PHE A 235 -1.72 13.58 2.22
N ALA A 236 -2.97 13.66 1.77
CA ALA A 236 -3.44 12.84 0.63
C ALA A 236 -2.86 13.38 -0.69
N SER A 237 -2.65 14.69 -0.78
CA SER A 237 -1.95 15.32 -1.90
C SER A 237 -0.42 15.28 -1.79
N ARG A 238 0.13 14.85 -0.64
CA ARG A 238 1.58 14.73 -0.37
C ARG A 238 2.00 13.45 0.36
N GLY A 239 1.17 12.41 0.35
CA GLY A 239 1.63 11.09 0.74
C GLY A 239 2.82 10.77 -0.16
N PRO A 240 3.74 9.89 0.23
CA PRO A 240 4.60 9.26 -0.75
C PRO A 240 3.71 8.37 -1.63
N GLY A 241 2.82 8.96 -2.43
CA GLY A 241 2.68 8.51 -3.79
C GLY A 241 4.09 8.71 -4.32
N GLU A 242 4.88 7.63 -4.29
CA GLU A 242 6.10 7.54 -5.05
C GLU A 242 5.73 8.09 -6.41
N GLN A 243 6.19 9.32 -6.68
CA GLN A 243 6.16 9.88 -8.00
C GLN A 243 7.04 8.92 -8.77
N MET A 244 6.44 7.91 -9.36
CA MET A 244 7.09 7.05 -10.34
C MET A 244 7.43 7.96 -11.51
N SER A 245 8.53 8.71 -11.45
CA SER A 245 9.01 9.41 -12.61
C SER A 245 9.24 8.32 -13.66
N GLY A 246 8.50 8.34 -14.77
CA GLY A 246 9.00 7.69 -15.98
C GLY A 246 10.43 8.16 -16.24
N LEU A 247 11.18 7.41 -17.06
CA LEU A 247 12.54 7.80 -17.46
C LEU A 247 12.62 9.31 -17.71
N ASN A 248 13.68 9.96 -17.20
CA ASN A 248 13.91 11.38 -17.43
C ASN A 248 14.35 11.57 -18.89
N LEU A 249 13.38 11.52 -19.80
CA LEU A 249 13.61 11.60 -21.25
C LEU A 249 14.29 12.92 -21.62
N ALA A 250 14.03 14.00 -20.88
CA ALA A 250 14.67 15.29 -21.07
C ALA A 250 16.17 15.28 -20.74
N ALA A 251 16.62 14.40 -19.85
CA ALA A 251 18.04 14.26 -19.49
C ALA A 251 18.81 13.28 -20.40
N MET A 252 18.12 12.52 -21.25
CA MET A 252 18.77 11.62 -22.21
C MET A 252 19.33 12.40 -23.39
N SER A 253 20.52 12.01 -23.87
CA SER A 253 21.05 12.55 -25.12
C SER A 253 20.20 12.07 -26.31
N THR A 254 20.18 12.85 -27.39
CA THR A 254 19.46 12.49 -28.63
C THR A 254 19.85 11.11 -29.14
N ASN A 255 21.15 10.77 -29.08
CA ASN A 255 21.67 9.48 -29.52
C ASN A 255 21.22 8.32 -28.62
N SER A 256 21.22 8.51 -27.28
CA SER A 256 20.78 7.45 -26.37
C SER A 256 19.27 7.23 -26.45
N LEU A 257 18.49 8.31 -26.60
CA LEU A 257 17.05 8.24 -26.80
C LEU A 257 16.68 7.57 -28.13
N ASP A 258 17.37 7.92 -29.23
CA ASP A 258 17.17 7.27 -30.54
C ASP A 258 17.46 5.76 -30.46
N ALA A 259 18.58 5.37 -29.87
CA ALA A 259 18.94 3.97 -29.71
C ALA A 259 17.92 3.20 -28.86
N ALA A 260 17.44 3.80 -27.76
CA ALA A 260 16.41 3.23 -26.90
C ALA A 260 15.07 3.07 -27.65
N LEU A 261 14.64 4.11 -28.38
CA LEU A 261 13.41 4.07 -29.18
C LEU A 261 13.50 2.99 -30.25
N ARG A 262 14.60 2.87 -31.00
CA ARG A 262 14.76 1.81 -32.01
C ARG A 262 14.64 0.40 -31.43
N ALA A 263 15.13 0.19 -30.20
CA ALA A 263 15.01 -1.10 -29.53
C ALA A 263 13.56 -1.37 -29.08
N ASP A 264 12.91 -0.37 -28.50
CA ASP A 264 11.54 -0.49 -28.01
C ASP A 264 10.50 -0.52 -29.14
N GLU A 265 10.77 0.12 -30.27
CA GLU A 265 9.95 0.06 -31.49
C GLU A 265 9.93 -1.36 -32.07
N ARG A 266 11.09 -2.02 -32.13
CA ARG A 266 11.17 -3.45 -32.50
C ARG A 266 10.47 -4.34 -31.48
N THR A 267 10.63 -4.04 -30.19
CA THR A 267 9.96 -4.77 -29.11
C THR A 267 8.44 -4.67 -29.26
N LEU A 268 7.91 -3.47 -29.51
CA LEU A 268 6.49 -3.26 -29.69
C LEU A 268 5.97 -3.97 -30.95
N HIS A 269 6.73 -3.92 -32.05
CA HIS A 269 6.42 -4.66 -33.28
C HIS A 269 6.26 -6.17 -33.01
N ASP A 270 7.25 -6.80 -32.37
CA ASP A 270 7.22 -8.24 -32.06
C ASP A 270 6.16 -8.59 -31.00
N LEU A 271 5.88 -7.66 -30.09
CA LEU A 271 4.83 -7.82 -29.09
C LEU A 271 3.43 -7.75 -29.72
N MET A 272 3.24 -6.96 -30.78
CA MET A 272 1.96 -6.87 -31.48
C MET A 272 1.58 -8.19 -32.18
N SER A 273 2.55 -8.94 -32.72
CA SER A 273 2.27 -10.30 -33.24
C SER A 273 1.88 -11.25 -32.11
N SER A 274 2.61 -11.21 -30.99
CA SER A 274 2.33 -12.02 -29.80
C SER A 274 0.93 -11.74 -29.21
N VAL A 275 0.52 -10.47 -29.17
CA VAL A 275 -0.84 -10.07 -28.73
C VAL A 275 -1.91 -10.63 -29.68
N ARG A 276 -1.69 -10.61 -31.00
CA ARG A 276 -2.64 -11.18 -31.98
C ARG A 276 -2.77 -12.70 -31.83
N GLU A 277 -1.65 -13.40 -31.68
CA GLU A 277 -1.63 -14.86 -31.44
C GLU A 277 -2.39 -15.22 -30.15
N MET A 278 -2.14 -14.48 -29.08
CA MET A 278 -2.83 -14.63 -27.80
C MET A 278 -4.33 -14.36 -27.93
N GLU A 279 -4.73 -13.28 -28.62
CA GLU A 279 -6.14 -12.98 -28.88
C GLU A 279 -6.83 -14.10 -29.66
N ALA A 280 -6.17 -14.67 -30.67
CA ALA A 280 -6.69 -15.78 -31.46
C ALA A 280 -6.84 -17.07 -30.63
N ARG A 281 -5.85 -17.42 -29.81
CA ARG A 281 -5.92 -18.57 -28.90
C ARG A 281 -7.04 -18.43 -27.88
N ALA A 282 -7.18 -17.24 -27.27
CA ALA A 282 -8.27 -16.99 -26.34
C ALA A 282 -9.65 -17.09 -27.01
N ALA A 283 -9.74 -16.81 -28.32
CA ALA A 283 -10.99 -16.95 -29.08
C ALA A 283 -11.32 -18.43 -29.30
N GLY A 284 -10.33 -19.20 -29.75
CA GLY A 284 -10.47 -20.65 -29.90
C GLY A 284 -10.84 -21.34 -28.59
N LEU A 285 -10.19 -20.95 -27.49
CA LEU A 285 -10.45 -21.50 -26.17
C LEU A 285 -11.90 -21.22 -25.71
N GLN A 286 -12.38 -19.99 -25.88
CA GLN A 286 -13.77 -19.66 -25.54
C GLN A 286 -14.78 -20.43 -26.41
N ALA A 287 -14.48 -20.61 -27.71
CA ALA A 287 -15.33 -21.38 -28.60
C ALA A 287 -15.40 -22.86 -28.18
N GLU A 288 -14.28 -23.42 -27.73
CA GLU A 288 -14.21 -24.79 -27.19
C GLU A 288 -15.05 -24.96 -25.92
N PHE A 289 -14.95 -24.04 -24.95
CA PHE A 289 -15.80 -24.05 -23.76
C PHE A 289 -17.28 -23.87 -24.09
N THR A 290 -17.61 -23.01 -25.05
CA THR A 290 -19.01 -22.77 -25.47
C THR A 290 -19.60 -23.98 -26.19
N SER A 291 -18.79 -24.68 -27.01
CA SER A 291 -19.19 -25.91 -27.70
C SER A 291 -19.26 -27.15 -26.80
N GLY A 292 -18.85 -27.05 -25.52
CA GLY A 292 -18.78 -28.18 -24.60
C GLY A 292 -17.60 -29.14 -24.83
N ARG A 293 -16.70 -28.84 -25.78
CA ARG A 293 -15.46 -29.61 -26.00
C ARG A 293 -14.50 -29.53 -24.82
N ARG A 294 -14.57 -28.45 -24.04
CA ARG A 294 -13.86 -28.25 -22.77
C ARG A 294 -14.84 -27.96 -21.64
N ASN A 295 -14.44 -28.28 -20.42
CA ASN A 295 -15.20 -27.94 -19.21
C ASN A 295 -14.27 -27.43 -18.10
N TYR A 296 -14.79 -26.88 -17.01
CA TYR A 296 -13.95 -26.27 -15.97
C TYR A 296 -13.49 -27.26 -14.88
N TYR A 297 -13.60 -28.56 -15.13
CA TYR A 297 -13.41 -29.61 -14.13
C TYR A 297 -12.19 -30.49 -14.39
N THR A 298 -11.64 -30.47 -15.61
CA THR A 298 -10.39 -31.19 -15.90
C THR A 298 -9.17 -30.32 -15.61
N GLN A 299 -8.06 -30.95 -15.22
CA GLN A 299 -6.81 -30.23 -14.99
C GLN A 299 -6.30 -29.57 -16.28
N ALA A 300 -6.39 -30.27 -17.42
CA ALA A 300 -5.95 -29.76 -18.71
C ALA A 300 -6.73 -28.50 -19.16
N ASP A 301 -8.03 -28.44 -18.89
CA ASP A 301 -8.84 -27.25 -19.23
C ASP A 301 -8.57 -26.08 -18.29
N ASN A 302 -8.34 -26.36 -16.99
CA ASN A 302 -7.93 -25.36 -16.01
C ASN A 302 -6.56 -24.76 -16.37
N ASP A 303 -5.62 -25.60 -16.81
CA ASP A 303 -4.30 -25.19 -17.25
C ASP A 303 -4.39 -24.32 -18.52
N ALA A 304 -5.21 -24.72 -19.51
CA ALA A 304 -5.39 -23.95 -20.73
C ALA A 304 -5.95 -22.52 -20.48
N ILE A 305 -6.95 -22.39 -19.60
CA ILE A 305 -7.55 -21.07 -19.29
C ILE A 305 -6.63 -20.20 -18.43
N ARG A 306 -5.87 -20.78 -17.49
CA ARG A 306 -4.87 -20.04 -16.71
C ARG A 306 -3.70 -19.60 -17.58
N GLN A 307 -3.24 -20.44 -18.50
CA GLN A 307 -2.19 -20.09 -19.47
C GLN A 307 -2.62 -18.91 -20.34
N ALA A 308 -3.86 -18.88 -20.81
CA ALA A 308 -4.38 -17.75 -21.57
C ALA A 308 -4.32 -16.44 -20.76
N MET A 309 -4.65 -16.48 -19.47
CA MET A 309 -4.55 -15.33 -18.58
C MET A 309 -3.10 -14.93 -18.32
N PHE A 310 -2.22 -15.91 -18.13
CA PHE A 310 -0.79 -15.69 -17.90
C PHE A 310 -0.10 -15.02 -19.10
N SER A 311 -0.26 -15.56 -20.32
CA SER A 311 0.27 -14.95 -21.54
C SER A 311 -0.25 -13.52 -21.73
N TYR A 312 -1.53 -13.28 -21.41
CA TYR A 312 -2.11 -11.94 -21.43
C TYR A 312 -1.45 -10.99 -20.45
N LEU A 313 -1.26 -11.41 -19.20
CA LEU A 313 -0.60 -10.59 -18.19
C LEU A 313 0.87 -10.30 -18.56
N ALA A 314 1.59 -11.26 -19.14
CA ALA A 314 2.96 -11.07 -19.62
C ALA A 314 3.03 -10.01 -20.73
N CYS A 315 2.16 -10.11 -21.75
CA CYS A 315 2.10 -9.12 -22.84
C CYS A 315 1.70 -7.74 -22.32
N ARG A 316 0.59 -7.68 -21.57
CA ARG A 316 0.04 -6.44 -20.97
C ARG A 316 1.09 -5.69 -20.17
N THR A 317 1.88 -6.42 -19.41
CA THR A 317 2.87 -5.83 -18.53
C THR A 317 4.02 -5.20 -19.30
N THR A 318 4.48 -5.86 -20.36
CA THR A 318 5.53 -5.32 -21.24
C THR A 318 5.05 -4.05 -21.94
N LEU A 319 3.80 -4.05 -22.44
CA LEU A 319 3.17 -2.87 -23.01
C LEU A 319 3.06 -1.72 -22.00
N LEU A 320 2.66 -2.00 -20.76
CA LEU A 320 2.60 -0.98 -19.70
C LEU A 320 3.98 -0.40 -19.39
N GLY A 321 5.04 -1.20 -19.47
CA GLY A 321 6.42 -0.72 -19.35
C GLY A 321 6.77 0.32 -20.43
N LEU A 322 6.34 0.10 -21.68
CA LEU A 322 6.55 1.05 -22.79
C LEU A 322 5.76 2.34 -22.60
N VAL A 323 4.48 2.23 -22.19
CA VAL A 323 3.65 3.40 -21.84
C VAL A 323 4.34 4.20 -20.72
N TRP A 324 4.76 3.53 -19.66
CA TRP A 324 5.41 4.17 -18.51
C TRP A 324 6.72 4.85 -18.91
N LYS A 325 7.54 4.22 -19.76
CA LYS A 325 8.81 4.76 -20.25
C LYS A 325 8.65 6.03 -21.07
N TYR A 326 7.63 6.08 -21.93
CA TYR A 326 7.45 7.18 -22.88
C TYR A 326 6.30 8.15 -22.55
N GLN A 327 5.66 8.00 -21.39
CA GLN A 327 4.55 8.86 -20.95
C GLN A 327 4.89 10.37 -20.94
N LYS A 328 6.17 10.73 -20.74
CA LYS A 328 6.68 12.12 -20.72
C LYS A 328 7.27 12.56 -22.06
N HIS A 329 6.83 11.97 -23.17
CA HIS A 329 7.28 12.29 -24.53
C HIS A 329 7.30 13.81 -24.82
N THR A 330 6.37 14.60 -24.28
CA THR A 330 6.33 16.06 -24.45
C THR A 330 7.57 16.80 -23.92
N GLU A 331 8.33 16.19 -22.99
CA GLU A 331 9.59 16.75 -22.46
C GLU A 331 10.79 16.55 -23.42
N VAL A 332 10.65 15.74 -24.49
CA VAL A 332 11.71 15.49 -25.48
C VAL A 332 11.87 16.70 -26.40
N SER A 333 13.08 17.27 -26.48
CA SER A 333 13.36 18.46 -27.29
C SER A 333 13.30 18.21 -28.80
N ASP A 334 13.87 17.09 -29.26
CA ASP A 334 13.84 16.72 -30.68
C ASP A 334 12.42 16.34 -31.14
N GLU A 335 11.93 17.00 -32.19
CA GLU A 335 10.55 16.84 -32.66
C GLU A 335 10.26 15.42 -33.16
N ARG A 336 11.20 14.82 -33.90
CA ARG A 336 11.01 13.46 -34.45
C ARG A 336 11.03 12.42 -33.33
N LEU A 337 11.96 12.53 -32.39
CA LEU A 337 12.03 11.62 -31.24
C LEU A 337 10.82 11.77 -30.31
N ARG A 338 10.31 13.00 -30.14
CA ARG A 338 9.06 13.26 -29.39
C ARG A 338 7.88 12.50 -29.98
N TRP A 339 7.69 12.56 -31.29
CA TRP A 339 6.58 11.86 -31.95
C TRP A 339 6.76 10.34 -31.99
N ARG A 340 7.98 9.85 -32.13
CA ARG A 340 8.29 8.41 -31.98
C ARG A 340 7.94 7.91 -30.57
N ALA A 341 8.36 8.64 -29.53
CA ALA A 341 8.02 8.33 -28.15
C ALA A 341 6.50 8.35 -27.91
N PHE A 342 5.80 9.35 -28.47
CA PHE A 342 4.34 9.39 -28.45
C PHE A 342 3.72 8.15 -29.10
N LEU A 343 4.13 7.81 -30.33
CA LEU A 343 3.57 6.66 -31.06
C LEU A 343 3.81 5.34 -30.32
N VAL A 344 5.03 5.11 -29.80
CA VAL A 344 5.33 3.91 -29.00
C VAL A 344 4.42 3.85 -27.77
N SER A 345 4.29 4.95 -27.03
CA SER A 345 3.42 5.02 -25.84
C SER A 345 1.95 4.77 -26.20
N PHE A 346 1.44 5.46 -27.22
CA PHE A 346 0.02 5.45 -27.54
C PHE A 346 -0.42 4.16 -28.25
N ALA A 347 0.42 3.61 -29.13
CA ALA A 347 0.16 2.30 -29.73
C ALA A 347 0.22 1.19 -28.68
N SER A 348 1.12 1.27 -27.70
CA SER A 348 1.13 0.35 -26.55
C SER A 348 -0.15 0.46 -25.74
N ALA A 349 -0.57 1.68 -25.37
CA ALA A 349 -1.82 1.90 -24.64
C ALA A 349 -3.06 1.39 -25.39
N SER A 350 -3.09 1.62 -26.71
CA SER A 350 -4.14 1.12 -27.61
C SER A 350 -4.17 -0.40 -27.67
N ALA A 351 -3.01 -1.06 -27.78
CA ALA A 351 -2.90 -2.51 -27.76
C ALA A 351 -3.44 -3.10 -26.44
N ILE A 352 -3.09 -2.50 -25.29
CA ILE A 352 -3.60 -3.00 -24.00
C ILE A 352 -5.11 -2.77 -23.91
N SER A 353 -5.63 -1.60 -24.32
CA SER A 353 -7.06 -1.30 -24.24
C SER A 353 -7.89 -2.25 -25.09
N ASP A 354 -7.48 -2.44 -26.34
CA ASP A 354 -8.16 -3.32 -27.28
C ASP A 354 -8.11 -4.79 -26.85
N SER A 355 -6.92 -5.31 -26.49
CA SER A 355 -6.80 -6.71 -26.02
C SER A 355 -7.53 -6.95 -24.70
N SER A 356 -7.52 -5.97 -23.77
CA SER A 356 -8.30 -6.03 -22.52
C SER A 356 -9.79 -6.10 -22.80
N LEU A 357 -10.28 -5.26 -23.72
CA LEU A 357 -11.70 -5.18 -24.05
C LEU A 357 -12.17 -6.49 -24.66
N LYS A 358 -11.43 -7.03 -25.62
CA LYS A 358 -11.70 -8.36 -26.23
C LYS A 358 -11.67 -9.48 -25.20
N LEU A 359 -10.72 -9.48 -24.27
CA LEU A 359 -10.66 -10.47 -23.19
C LEU A 359 -11.93 -10.39 -22.33
N VAL A 360 -12.31 -9.18 -21.91
CA VAL A 360 -13.45 -8.96 -21.01
C VAL A 360 -14.77 -9.30 -21.71
N THR A 361 -15.03 -8.76 -22.91
CA THR A 361 -16.29 -9.02 -23.62
C THR A 361 -16.47 -10.49 -23.97
N ARG A 362 -15.36 -11.20 -24.24
CA ARG A 362 -15.38 -12.63 -24.57
C ARG A 362 -15.73 -13.52 -23.37
N PHE A 363 -15.18 -13.24 -22.19
CA PHE A 363 -15.35 -14.14 -21.03
C PHE A 363 -16.36 -13.65 -20.00
N ALA A 364 -16.68 -12.36 -19.92
CA ALA A 364 -17.63 -11.81 -18.94
C ALA A 364 -19.02 -12.47 -18.97
N PRO A 365 -19.59 -12.86 -20.14
CA PRO A 365 -20.87 -13.56 -20.19
C PRO A 365 -20.87 -14.95 -19.54
N TYR A 366 -19.70 -15.52 -19.21
CA TYR A 366 -19.54 -16.88 -18.71
C TYR A 366 -19.01 -16.91 -17.26
N PRO A 367 -19.88 -16.97 -16.23
CA PRO A 367 -19.46 -16.86 -14.82
C PRO A 367 -18.44 -17.91 -14.37
N ALA A 368 -18.47 -19.12 -14.95
CA ALA A 368 -17.50 -20.16 -14.66
C ALA A 368 -16.10 -19.80 -15.19
N ALA A 369 -16.01 -19.24 -16.41
CA ALA A 369 -14.75 -18.73 -16.97
C ALA A 369 -14.19 -17.58 -16.12
N VAL A 370 -15.05 -16.60 -15.77
CA VAL A 370 -14.65 -15.46 -14.93
C VAL A 370 -14.10 -15.93 -13.59
N ARG A 371 -14.74 -16.93 -12.97
CA ARG A 371 -14.25 -17.51 -11.72
C ARG A 371 -12.86 -18.10 -11.90
N LYS A 372 -12.64 -18.88 -12.96
CA LYS A 372 -11.34 -19.49 -13.27
C LYS A 372 -10.25 -18.46 -13.58
N LEU A 373 -10.55 -17.44 -14.38
CA LEU A 373 -9.61 -16.36 -14.70
C LEU A 373 -9.26 -15.45 -13.50
N ASN A 374 -10.05 -15.53 -12.42
CA ASN A 374 -9.80 -14.82 -11.16
C ASN A 374 -9.18 -15.70 -10.07
N GLU A 375 -8.97 -17.00 -10.31
CA GLU A 375 -8.28 -17.86 -9.34
C GLU A 375 -6.83 -17.41 -9.18
N ALA A 376 -6.38 -17.30 -7.93
CA ALA A 376 -4.97 -17.08 -7.65
C ALA A 376 -4.18 -18.36 -7.92
N ASP A 377 -2.95 -18.20 -8.36
CA ASP A 377 -1.97 -19.27 -8.38
C ASP A 377 -0.62 -18.75 -7.90
N ALA A 378 -0.32 -19.03 -6.63
CA ALA A 378 0.89 -18.55 -5.97
C ALA A 378 2.17 -19.15 -6.57
N ALA A 379 2.10 -20.36 -7.14
CA ALA A 379 3.25 -20.98 -7.79
C ALA A 379 3.65 -20.21 -9.05
N TRP A 380 2.71 -19.50 -9.69
CA TRP A 380 2.91 -18.83 -10.98
C TRP A 380 2.61 -17.33 -10.92
N GLY A 381 2.65 -16.75 -9.72
CA GLY A 381 2.45 -15.32 -9.49
C GLY A 381 1.11 -14.76 -9.96
N LEU A 382 0.12 -15.59 -10.32
CA LEU A 382 -1.20 -15.14 -10.75
C LEU A 382 -1.98 -14.61 -9.55
N PRO A 383 -2.32 -13.31 -9.51
CA PRO A 383 -3.02 -12.74 -8.37
C PRO A 383 -4.52 -13.08 -8.42
N PRO A 384 -5.18 -13.21 -7.26
CA PRO A 384 -6.63 -13.34 -7.22
C PRO A 384 -7.29 -12.10 -7.85
N GLY A 385 -8.39 -12.30 -8.56
CA GLY A 385 -9.17 -11.19 -9.13
C GLY A 385 -8.52 -10.52 -10.33
N ALA A 386 -7.58 -11.18 -11.02
CA ALA A 386 -6.85 -10.60 -12.15
C ALA A 386 -7.77 -10.17 -13.31
N PHE A 387 -8.78 -10.98 -13.67
CA PHE A 387 -9.76 -10.62 -14.69
C PHE A 387 -10.62 -9.42 -14.25
N ASP A 388 -11.08 -9.41 -13.01
CA ASP A 388 -11.87 -8.31 -12.47
C ASP A 388 -11.07 -7.00 -12.37
N MET A 389 -9.77 -7.09 -12.08
CA MET A 389 -8.85 -5.97 -12.15
C MET A 389 -8.82 -5.38 -13.57
N VAL A 390 -8.62 -6.23 -14.59
CA VAL A 390 -8.62 -5.79 -16.00
C VAL A 390 -9.93 -5.09 -16.36
N ARG A 391 -11.07 -5.68 -15.99
CA ARG A 391 -12.40 -5.11 -16.22
C ARG A 391 -12.57 -3.76 -15.54
N ARG A 392 -12.16 -3.62 -14.28
CA ARG A 392 -12.22 -2.34 -13.55
C ARG A 392 -11.35 -1.26 -14.19
N ASN A 393 -10.17 -1.61 -14.68
CA ASN A 393 -9.23 -0.67 -15.28
C ASN A 393 -9.76 -0.07 -16.59
N LEU A 394 -10.51 -0.86 -17.37
CA LEU A 394 -11.15 -0.40 -18.62
C LEU A 394 -12.23 0.65 -18.38
N VAL A 395 -13.03 0.49 -17.32
CA VAL A 395 -14.16 1.40 -17.03
C VAL A 395 -13.75 2.63 -16.21
N HIS A 396 -12.47 2.72 -15.80
CA HIS A 396 -12.00 3.83 -14.97
C HIS A 396 -11.96 5.15 -15.76
N SER A 397 -12.60 6.20 -15.24
CA SER A 397 -12.79 7.47 -15.95
C SER A 397 -11.48 8.11 -16.42
N GLN A 398 -10.48 8.18 -15.55
CA GLN A 398 -9.16 8.73 -15.85
C GLN A 398 -8.43 8.00 -16.99
N THR A 399 -8.53 6.67 -17.06
CA THR A 399 -7.97 5.89 -18.17
C THR A 399 -8.59 6.33 -19.49
N ARG A 400 -9.92 6.42 -19.54
CA ARG A 400 -10.66 6.81 -20.75
C ARG A 400 -10.32 8.23 -21.18
N GLU A 401 -10.26 9.16 -20.22
CA GLU A 401 -9.92 10.56 -20.51
C GLU A 401 -8.54 10.69 -21.17
N LEU A 402 -7.54 9.98 -20.66
CA LEU A 402 -6.18 9.99 -21.22
C LEU A 402 -6.11 9.32 -22.60
N MET A 403 -6.88 8.25 -22.83
CA MET A 403 -7.00 7.62 -24.15
C MET A 403 -7.65 8.56 -25.16
N GLU A 404 -8.74 9.24 -24.81
CA GLU A 404 -9.41 10.21 -25.68
C GLU A 404 -8.52 11.43 -25.99
N GLN A 405 -7.79 11.95 -25.00
CA GLN A 405 -6.82 13.03 -25.22
C GLN A 405 -5.71 12.59 -26.18
N SER A 406 -5.16 11.39 -26.00
CA SER A 406 -4.12 10.83 -26.88
C SER A 406 -4.65 10.59 -28.29
N LEU A 407 -5.90 10.12 -28.44
CA LEU A 407 -6.55 9.94 -29.73
C LEU A 407 -6.81 11.28 -30.44
N ALA A 408 -7.19 12.33 -29.70
CA ALA A 408 -7.36 13.67 -30.25
C ALA A 408 -6.02 14.29 -30.69
N MET A 409 -4.95 14.10 -29.91
CA MET A 409 -3.60 14.49 -30.29
C MET A 409 -3.14 13.74 -31.55
N TYR A 410 -3.36 12.43 -31.61
CA TYR A 410 -3.02 11.59 -32.76
C TYR A 410 -3.74 12.06 -34.04
N ARG A 411 -5.06 12.27 -33.98
CA ARG A 411 -5.86 12.72 -35.13
C ARG A 411 -5.50 14.11 -35.64
N SER A 412 -5.01 14.99 -34.77
CA SER A 412 -4.57 16.33 -35.19
C SER A 412 -3.14 16.36 -35.74
N ALA A 413 -2.42 15.22 -35.69
CA ALA A 413 -1.01 15.14 -36.05
C ALA A 413 -0.71 14.61 -37.46
N ASP A 414 -1.71 14.26 -38.28
CA ASP A 414 -1.53 13.60 -39.58
C ASP A 414 -0.45 14.28 -40.46
N ALA A 415 -0.54 15.60 -40.63
CA ALA A 415 0.43 16.36 -41.43
C ALA A 415 1.85 16.33 -40.83
N THR A 416 1.95 16.36 -39.49
CA THR A 416 3.23 16.31 -38.78
C THR A 416 3.88 14.93 -38.89
N LEU A 417 3.09 13.87 -38.69
CA LEU A 417 3.56 12.49 -38.80
C LEU A 417 4.04 12.17 -40.22
N ALA A 418 3.31 12.65 -41.24
CA ALA A 418 3.72 12.51 -42.64
C ALA A 418 5.03 13.25 -42.94
N ARG A 419 5.17 14.50 -42.47
CA ARG A 419 6.40 15.29 -42.63
C ARG A 419 7.63 14.63 -41.97
N LEU A 420 7.43 13.92 -40.86
CA LEU A 420 8.50 13.29 -40.08
C LEU A 420 8.81 11.84 -40.53
N ASP A 421 8.16 11.35 -41.59
CA ASP A 421 8.29 9.98 -42.09
C ASP A 421 7.97 8.93 -41.00
N LEU A 422 6.85 9.15 -40.30
CA LEU A 422 6.37 8.33 -39.19
C LEU A 422 5.01 7.69 -39.49
N VAL A 423 4.67 7.45 -40.75
CA VAL A 423 3.35 6.90 -41.17
C VAL A 423 3.48 5.52 -41.82
N ASN A 424 4.21 5.43 -42.92
CA ASN A 424 4.29 4.21 -43.73
C ASN A 424 5.48 3.29 -43.41
N PRO A 425 6.67 3.79 -43.01
CA PRO A 425 7.79 2.89 -42.72
C PRO A 425 7.49 1.96 -41.55
N SER A 426 7.87 0.69 -41.68
CA SER A 426 7.88 -0.23 -40.54
C SER A 426 8.84 0.28 -39.47
N PRO A 427 8.45 0.27 -38.17
CA PRO A 427 7.25 -0.37 -37.60
C PRO A 427 6.04 0.56 -37.38
N PHE A 428 6.04 1.78 -37.91
CA PHE A 428 5.01 2.78 -37.63
C PHE A 428 3.65 2.44 -38.27
N ASP A 429 3.66 1.83 -39.46
CA ASP A 429 2.46 1.30 -40.12
C ASP A 429 1.63 0.40 -39.19
N LEU A 430 2.30 -0.52 -38.49
CA LEU A 430 1.70 -1.43 -37.53
C LEU A 430 1.19 -0.70 -36.27
N PHE A 431 1.87 0.37 -35.86
CA PHE A 431 1.42 1.21 -34.74
C PHE A 431 0.11 1.92 -35.08
N HIS A 432 0.01 2.49 -36.29
CA HIS A 432 -1.22 3.10 -36.80
C HIS A 432 -2.35 2.08 -36.92
N GLU A 433 -2.06 0.88 -37.43
CA GLU A 433 -3.05 -0.21 -37.51
C GLU A 433 -3.61 -0.54 -36.12
N THR A 434 -2.75 -0.62 -35.11
CA THR A 434 -3.15 -0.94 -33.73
C THR A 434 -4.01 0.16 -33.11
N ILE A 435 -3.65 1.43 -33.32
CA ILE A 435 -4.44 2.59 -32.88
C ILE A 435 -5.82 2.59 -33.55
N ARG A 436 -5.88 2.32 -34.86
CA ARG A 436 -7.15 2.22 -35.61
C ARG A 436 -8.02 1.08 -35.09
N ARG A 437 -7.45 -0.10 -34.87
CA ARG A 437 -8.15 -1.27 -34.31
C ARG A 437 -8.79 -0.96 -32.97
N HIS A 438 -8.05 -0.27 -32.08
CA HIS A 438 -8.60 0.21 -30.82
C HIS A 438 -9.78 1.19 -31.01
N ALA A 439 -9.66 2.13 -31.95
CA ALA A 439 -10.74 3.08 -32.24
C ALA A 439 -12.00 2.41 -32.81
N GLU A 440 -11.85 1.32 -33.56
CA GLU A 440 -12.96 0.51 -34.09
C GLU A 440 -13.70 -0.25 -32.97
N SER A 441 -12.98 -0.73 -31.95
CA SER A 441 -13.56 -1.41 -30.79
C SER A 441 -14.25 -0.48 -29.78
N ARG A 442 -14.41 0.81 -30.10
CA ARG A 442 -15.08 1.80 -29.24
C ARG A 442 -16.54 1.45 -28.94
N ASN A 443 -17.26 0.83 -29.87
CA ASN A 443 -18.64 0.43 -29.64
C ASN A 443 -18.76 -0.64 -28.55
N ASP A 444 -17.84 -1.61 -28.53
CA ASP A 444 -17.79 -2.64 -27.49
C ASP A 444 -17.51 -2.03 -26.11
N LEU A 445 -16.68 -0.99 -26.05
CA LEU A 445 -16.42 -0.25 -24.82
C LEU A 445 -17.67 0.49 -24.32
N LEU A 446 -18.43 1.10 -25.22
CA LEU A 446 -19.69 1.77 -24.87
C LEU A 446 -20.71 0.79 -24.30
N SER A 447 -20.83 -0.40 -24.90
CA SER A 447 -21.67 -1.49 -24.38
C SER A 447 -21.24 -1.91 -22.97
N LEU A 448 -19.95 -2.12 -22.75
CA LEU A 448 -19.40 -2.49 -21.43
C LEU A 448 -19.67 -1.42 -20.36
N LEU A 449 -19.59 -0.12 -20.72
CA LEU A 449 -19.87 1.00 -19.82
C LEU A 449 -21.35 1.07 -19.44
N ALA A 450 -22.25 0.81 -20.40
CA ALA A 450 -23.68 0.75 -20.16
C ALA A 450 -24.05 -0.38 -19.19
N GLU A 451 -23.49 -1.58 -19.39
CA GLU A 451 -23.64 -2.72 -18.48
C GLU A 451 -23.12 -2.42 -17.07
N SER A 452 -22.01 -1.69 -16.99
CA SER A 452 -21.36 -1.32 -15.72
C SER A 452 -22.06 -0.15 -14.99
N ARG A 453 -23.18 0.38 -15.53
CA ARG A 453 -23.94 1.53 -14.99
C ARG A 453 -23.09 2.77 -14.74
N VAL A 454 -22.05 2.97 -15.54
CA VAL A 454 -21.22 4.19 -15.49
C VAL A 454 -21.99 5.31 -16.18
N ALA A 455 -22.10 6.48 -15.53
CA ALA A 455 -22.86 7.61 -16.07
C ALA A 455 -22.35 8.04 -17.46
N ASP A 456 -23.28 8.59 -18.24
CA ASP A 456 -23.16 9.05 -19.64
C ASP A 456 -21.74 9.60 -19.98
N PRO A 457 -20.89 8.84 -20.71
CA PRO A 457 -19.48 9.15 -20.95
C PRO A 457 -19.25 10.53 -21.57
N LEU A 458 -20.20 10.97 -22.40
CA LEU A 458 -20.19 12.25 -23.10
C LEU A 458 -20.36 13.46 -22.16
N LYS A 459 -21.04 13.31 -21.02
CA LYS A 459 -21.22 14.39 -20.02
C LYS A 459 -20.01 14.58 -19.12
N GLU A 460 -19.13 13.59 -19.02
CA GLU A 460 -17.90 13.65 -18.23
C GLU A 460 -16.77 14.36 -19.00
N ALA A 461 -16.63 14.08 -20.31
CA ALA A 461 -15.68 14.76 -21.18
C ALA A 461 -15.89 16.29 -21.28
N GLY A 462 -17.15 16.75 -21.14
CA GLY A 462 -17.50 18.17 -21.21
C GLY A 462 -17.15 18.99 -19.96
N ARG A 463 -16.73 18.39 -18.85
CA ARG A 463 -16.45 19.12 -17.58
C ARG A 463 -14.99 19.52 -17.38
N THR A 464 -14.05 19.05 -18.22
CA THR A 464 -12.61 19.25 -17.99
C THR A 464 -11.99 20.26 -18.96
N THR A 465 -12.36 21.54 -18.80
CA THR A 465 -11.67 22.68 -19.45
C THR A 465 -10.88 23.54 -18.45
N ARG A 466 -10.51 22.98 -17.29
CA ARG A 466 -9.68 23.67 -16.29
C ARG A 466 -8.64 22.72 -15.68
N GLY A 467 -7.37 22.96 -15.98
CA GLY A 467 -6.23 22.36 -15.26
C GLY A 467 -5.23 21.64 -16.16
N VAL A 468 -4.49 22.40 -16.97
CA VAL A 468 -3.30 21.94 -17.68
C VAL A 468 -2.20 21.66 -16.65
N THR A 469 -2.04 20.39 -16.29
CA THR A 469 -0.81 19.64 -15.91
C THR A 469 -1.26 18.45 -15.07
N TYR A 470 -1.65 17.35 -15.71
CA TYR A 470 -1.87 16.10 -15.00
C TYR A 470 -1.06 14.97 -15.64
N ARG A 471 -0.17 14.42 -14.83
CA ARG A 471 0.99 13.61 -15.22
C ARG A 471 0.55 12.18 -15.55
N GLY A 472 1.09 11.60 -16.62
CA GLY A 472 0.83 10.22 -17.08
C GLY A 472 1.01 9.11 -16.03
N GLN A 473 1.56 9.43 -14.85
CA GLN A 473 1.72 8.52 -13.70
C GLN A 473 0.38 7.93 -13.27
N ALA A 474 -0.69 8.71 -13.36
CA ALA A 474 -2.02 8.26 -13.01
C ALA A 474 -2.63 7.27 -14.02
N PHE A 475 -2.15 7.28 -15.27
CA PHE A 475 -2.53 6.29 -16.28
C PHE A 475 -2.07 4.90 -15.85
N VAL A 476 -0.77 4.76 -15.58
CA VAL A 476 -0.16 3.47 -15.25
C VAL A 476 -0.64 2.97 -13.89
N SER A 477 -0.78 3.84 -12.88
CA SER A 477 -1.30 3.45 -11.56
C SER A 477 -2.74 2.95 -11.62
N THR A 478 -3.58 3.60 -12.43
CA THR A 478 -4.99 3.21 -12.60
C THR A 478 -5.13 1.87 -13.31
N TRP A 479 -4.23 1.53 -14.22
CA TRP A 479 -4.21 0.23 -14.90
C TRP A 479 -3.61 -0.91 -14.07
N LEU A 480 -3.14 -0.65 -12.86
CA LEU A 480 -2.38 -1.65 -12.09
C LEU A 480 -2.92 -1.89 -10.69
N GLY A 481 -3.81 -1.01 -10.19
CA GLY A 481 -4.25 -1.09 -8.81
C GLY A 481 -3.06 -1.01 -7.83
N ASN A 482 -3.10 -1.76 -6.73
CA ASN A 482 -2.03 -1.78 -5.73
C ASN A 482 -0.70 -2.38 -6.22
N THR A 483 -0.63 -2.89 -7.45
CA THR A 483 0.61 -3.41 -8.04
C THR A 483 1.47 -2.24 -8.53
N ARG A 484 2.16 -1.62 -7.58
CA ARG A 484 2.99 -0.44 -7.81
C ARG A 484 4.19 -0.84 -8.67
N PHE A 485 4.31 -0.28 -9.87
CA PHE A 485 5.65 -0.07 -10.42
C PHE A 485 6.37 0.82 -9.40
N ARG A 486 7.55 0.43 -8.97
CA ARG A 486 8.35 1.23 -8.08
C ARG A 486 9.68 1.38 -8.78
N GLN A 487 9.97 2.55 -9.34
CA GLN A 487 11.38 2.92 -9.49
C GLN A 487 11.83 3.22 -8.06
N PRO A 488 12.57 2.35 -7.36
CA PRO A 488 12.97 2.64 -6.01
C PRO A 488 13.91 3.84 -6.08
N ARG A 489 13.70 4.75 -5.13
CA ARG A 489 14.73 5.67 -4.67
C ARG A 489 15.24 6.60 -5.78
N ASP A 490 14.33 7.19 -6.55
CA ASP A 490 14.64 8.21 -7.57
C ASP A 490 15.71 7.76 -8.60
N GLY A 491 15.81 6.45 -8.85
CA GLY A 491 16.80 5.87 -9.77
C GLY A 491 18.10 5.39 -9.14
N GLU A 492 18.22 5.38 -7.80
CA GLU A 492 19.38 4.79 -7.13
C GLU A 492 19.41 3.25 -7.24
N LEU A 493 20.51 2.75 -7.80
CA LEU A 493 20.80 1.32 -7.93
C LEU A 493 21.14 0.68 -6.57
N MET A 494 20.59 -0.51 -6.30
CA MET A 494 20.91 -1.31 -5.10
C MET A 494 22.32 -1.87 -5.15
N ILE A 495 22.71 -2.40 -6.31
CA ILE A 495 24.06 -2.87 -6.58
C ILE A 495 24.90 -1.64 -6.96
N ARG A 496 25.84 -1.27 -6.10
CA ARG A 496 26.73 -0.13 -6.33
C ARG A 496 27.80 -0.47 -7.37
N PRO A 497 28.34 0.51 -8.12
CA PRO A 497 29.37 0.25 -9.14
C PRO A 497 30.60 -0.54 -8.63
N ALA A 498 31.03 -0.28 -7.40
CA ALA A 498 32.13 -1.04 -6.77
C ALA A 498 31.77 -2.53 -6.58
N GLN A 499 30.53 -2.82 -6.17
CA GLN A 499 30.05 -4.20 -6.01
C GLN A 499 29.92 -4.89 -7.37
N LEU A 500 29.45 -4.16 -8.40
CA LEU A 500 29.39 -4.68 -9.77
C LEU A 500 30.79 -5.01 -10.30
N SER A 501 31.79 -4.16 -10.02
CA SER A 501 33.19 -4.42 -10.38
C SER A 501 33.74 -5.65 -9.65
N GLU A 502 33.46 -5.79 -8.36
CA GLU A 502 33.85 -6.99 -7.58
C GLU A 502 33.13 -8.24 -8.09
N PHE A 503 31.87 -8.12 -8.48
CA PHE A 503 31.09 -9.19 -9.09
C PHE A 503 31.72 -9.63 -10.42
N ARG A 504 32.03 -8.67 -11.30
CA ARG A 504 32.70 -8.89 -12.60
C ARG A 504 34.03 -9.64 -12.44
N ALA A 505 34.82 -9.29 -11.43
CA ALA A 505 36.12 -9.91 -11.18
C ALA A 505 36.05 -11.42 -10.85
N LYS A 506 34.87 -11.93 -10.44
CA LYS A 506 34.65 -13.35 -10.11
C LYS A 506 34.14 -14.17 -11.31
N LEU A 507 33.72 -13.51 -12.39
CA LEU A 507 33.09 -14.14 -13.55
C LEU A 507 34.10 -14.82 -14.49
N LYS A 508 33.67 -15.91 -15.11
CA LYS A 508 34.36 -16.62 -16.19
C LYS A 508 33.39 -16.89 -17.33
N PRO A 509 33.87 -16.92 -18.60
CA PRO A 509 33.06 -17.34 -19.74
C PRO A 509 32.32 -18.65 -19.45
N GLY A 510 31.02 -18.69 -19.74
CA GLY A 510 30.15 -19.82 -19.44
C GLY A 510 29.44 -19.74 -18.08
N ASP A 511 29.68 -18.71 -17.28
CA ASP A 511 28.90 -18.51 -16.06
C ASP A 511 27.43 -18.19 -16.39
N ILE A 512 26.51 -18.78 -15.62
CA ILE A 512 25.07 -18.50 -15.69
C ILE A 512 24.76 -17.42 -14.65
N LEU A 513 24.32 -16.26 -15.11
CA LEU A 513 23.90 -15.15 -14.29
C LEU A 513 22.42 -15.32 -13.96
N ILE A 514 22.04 -15.16 -12.69
CA ILE A 514 20.64 -15.16 -12.26
C ILE A 514 20.37 -13.85 -11.52
N GLU A 515 19.30 -13.16 -11.86
CA GLU A 515 18.98 -11.86 -11.28
C GLU A 515 17.53 -11.72 -10.83
N ARG A 516 17.33 -10.78 -9.91
CA ARG A 516 16.04 -10.34 -9.43
C ARG A 516 15.94 -8.83 -9.59
N GLN A 517 14.83 -8.39 -10.16
CA GLN A 517 14.40 -6.99 -10.18
C GLN A 517 12.99 -6.94 -9.62
N ASN A 518 12.81 -6.35 -8.44
CA ASN A 518 11.52 -6.22 -7.76
C ASN A 518 10.62 -5.17 -8.43
N TRP A 519 11.19 -4.33 -9.29
CA TRP A 519 10.51 -3.21 -9.94
C TRP A 519 9.94 -3.50 -11.33
N PHE A 520 10.30 -4.63 -11.95
CA PHE A 520 9.90 -4.95 -13.32
C PHE A 520 8.68 -5.85 -13.27
N LEU A 521 7.50 -5.29 -13.54
CA LEU A 521 6.23 -6.01 -13.37
C LEU A 521 6.17 -7.32 -14.21
N SER A 522 6.87 -7.41 -15.35
CA SER A 522 6.82 -8.62 -16.20
C SER A 522 7.43 -9.82 -15.50
N ARG A 523 8.15 -9.56 -14.40
CA ARG A 523 8.84 -10.51 -13.56
C ARG A 523 8.10 -10.85 -12.26
N ALA A 524 7.02 -10.12 -11.93
CA ALA A 524 6.18 -10.36 -10.75
C ALA A 524 5.32 -11.62 -10.92
N PHE A 525 4.94 -11.97 -12.15
CA PHE A 525 4.11 -13.14 -12.44
C PHE A 525 4.93 -14.43 -12.62
N MET A 526 6.21 -14.46 -12.25
CA MET A 526 7.06 -15.63 -12.45
C MET A 526 7.26 -16.46 -11.18
N PRO A 527 7.58 -17.76 -11.33
CA PRO A 527 7.61 -18.73 -10.25
C PRO A 527 8.82 -18.55 -9.36
N GLY A 528 8.57 -18.40 -8.06
CA GLY A 528 9.62 -18.25 -7.05
C GLY A 528 10.35 -16.91 -7.10
N TYR A 529 11.42 -16.80 -6.32
CA TYR A 529 12.13 -15.54 -6.11
C TYR A 529 12.83 -15.03 -7.37
N TRP A 530 13.54 -15.91 -8.08
CA TRP A 530 14.40 -15.53 -9.20
C TRP A 530 13.63 -15.35 -10.49
N ALA A 531 13.98 -14.31 -11.25
CA ALA A 531 13.14 -13.85 -12.35
C ALA A 531 13.86 -13.69 -13.69
N HIS A 532 15.17 -13.86 -13.78
CA HIS A 532 15.83 -13.80 -15.06
C HIS A 532 17.12 -14.59 -15.01
N ALA A 533 17.52 -15.12 -16.16
CA ALA A 533 18.78 -15.80 -16.35
C ALA A 533 19.46 -15.31 -17.62
N ALA A 534 20.79 -15.25 -17.60
CA ALA A 534 21.61 -14.87 -18.74
C ALA A 534 22.93 -15.65 -18.74
N ILE A 535 23.65 -15.61 -19.86
CA ILE A 535 24.95 -16.27 -20.01
C ILE A 535 26.03 -15.20 -20.06
N TYR A 536 27.01 -15.26 -19.16
CA TYR A 536 28.21 -14.46 -19.27
C TYR A 536 29.15 -15.09 -20.31
N VAL A 537 29.34 -14.40 -21.44
CA VAL A 537 30.16 -14.89 -22.55
C VAL A 537 31.62 -14.47 -22.43
N GLY A 538 31.92 -13.41 -21.67
CA GLY A 538 33.28 -12.89 -21.47
C GLY A 538 33.60 -11.68 -22.34
N THR A 539 34.88 -11.31 -22.38
CA THR A 539 35.43 -10.24 -23.23
C THR A 539 35.84 -10.77 -24.62
N THR A 540 36.15 -9.89 -25.56
CA THR A 540 36.72 -10.28 -26.87
C THR A 540 38.00 -11.11 -26.72
N ASN A 541 38.84 -10.82 -25.72
CA ASN A 541 40.03 -11.61 -25.42
C ASN A 541 39.68 -13.01 -24.89
N ASP A 542 38.62 -13.13 -24.08
CA ASP A 542 38.16 -14.44 -23.61
C ASP A 542 37.65 -15.30 -24.76
N LEU A 543 36.87 -14.72 -25.68
CA LEU A 543 36.38 -15.44 -26.85
C LEU A 543 37.52 -15.85 -27.79
N ALA A 544 38.52 -14.98 -27.99
CA ALA A 544 39.70 -15.32 -28.77
C ALA A 544 40.52 -16.45 -28.12
N ARG A 545 40.68 -16.45 -26.78
CA ARG A 545 41.32 -17.55 -26.04
C ARG A 545 40.57 -18.87 -26.24
N LEU A 546 39.25 -18.83 -26.28
CA LEU A 546 38.41 -20.00 -26.56
C LEU A 546 38.36 -20.36 -28.06
N GLY A 547 39.01 -19.60 -28.95
CA GLY A 547 38.97 -19.81 -30.40
C GLY A 547 37.62 -19.50 -31.05
N LEU A 548 36.75 -18.75 -30.36
CA LEU A 548 35.41 -18.35 -30.82
C LEU A 548 35.45 -17.15 -31.77
N ASP A 549 36.54 -16.39 -31.80
CA ASP A 549 36.80 -15.34 -32.80
C ASP A 549 36.87 -15.87 -34.24
N ARG A 550 37.03 -17.19 -34.41
CA ARG A 550 37.06 -17.89 -35.71
C ARG A 550 35.84 -18.79 -35.94
N ASP A 551 34.96 -18.96 -34.96
CA ASP A 551 33.76 -19.77 -35.10
C ASP A 551 32.72 -19.01 -35.96
N PRO A 552 32.22 -19.58 -37.08
CA PRO A 552 31.28 -18.90 -37.97
C PRO A 552 30.02 -18.38 -37.25
N ARG A 553 29.56 -19.09 -36.21
CA ARG A 553 28.36 -18.74 -35.43
C ARG A 553 28.55 -17.44 -34.65
N VAL A 554 29.78 -17.19 -34.19
CA VAL A 554 30.15 -15.99 -33.43
C VAL A 554 30.62 -14.88 -34.36
N LEU A 555 31.39 -15.22 -35.40
CA LEU A 555 31.98 -14.30 -36.36
C LEU A 555 30.91 -13.44 -37.06
N ALA A 556 29.74 -14.02 -37.36
CA ALA A 556 28.58 -13.31 -37.91
C ALA A 556 28.12 -12.11 -37.06
N HIS A 557 28.40 -12.13 -35.75
CA HIS A 557 28.01 -11.09 -34.80
C HIS A 557 29.19 -10.31 -34.21
N TRP A 558 30.43 -10.64 -34.60
CA TRP A 558 31.66 -10.14 -33.98
C TRP A 558 31.73 -8.61 -33.96
N LYS A 559 31.39 -7.93 -35.06
CA LYS A 559 31.41 -6.46 -35.13
C LYS A 559 30.51 -5.81 -34.09
N LYS A 560 29.31 -6.37 -33.87
CA LYS A 560 28.36 -5.86 -32.87
C LYS A 560 28.83 -6.18 -31.45
N TYR A 561 29.39 -7.36 -31.26
CA TYR A 561 29.91 -7.83 -29.98
C TYR A 561 31.15 -7.05 -29.51
N ALA A 562 32.12 -6.84 -30.40
CA ALA A 562 33.36 -6.10 -30.12
C ALA A 562 33.14 -4.58 -29.99
N ALA A 563 32.00 -4.06 -30.44
CA ALA A 563 31.63 -2.67 -30.21
C ALA A 563 31.39 -2.41 -28.72
N ARG A 564 31.62 -1.17 -28.29
CA ARG A 564 31.21 -0.70 -26.96
C ARG A 564 29.84 -0.04 -27.04
N ASN A 565 29.09 -0.05 -25.95
CA ASN A 565 27.83 0.67 -25.86
C ASN A 565 28.07 2.20 -25.79
N ALA A 566 26.99 3.00 -25.69
CA ALA A 566 27.09 4.45 -25.66
C ALA A 566 27.87 4.99 -24.43
N GLU A 567 27.88 4.24 -23.33
CA GLU A 567 28.59 4.55 -22.09
C GLU A 567 30.03 3.97 -22.08
N GLY A 568 30.47 3.35 -23.17
CA GLY A 568 31.81 2.79 -23.30
C GLY A 568 32.00 1.42 -22.64
N HIS A 569 30.94 0.75 -22.20
CA HIS A 569 31.00 -0.60 -21.64
C HIS A 569 31.05 -1.67 -22.73
N GLU A 570 31.64 -2.82 -22.40
CA GLU A 570 31.77 -3.98 -23.30
C GLU A 570 30.49 -4.83 -23.25
N HIS A 571 30.15 -5.48 -24.36
CA HIS A 571 29.09 -6.47 -24.39
C HIS A 571 29.64 -7.80 -23.86
N LEU A 572 29.22 -8.21 -22.67
CA LEU A 572 29.78 -9.35 -21.94
C LEU A 572 28.75 -10.46 -21.67
N VAL A 573 27.47 -10.16 -21.91
CA VAL A 573 26.34 -10.99 -21.50
C VAL A 573 25.45 -11.25 -22.71
N LEU A 574 24.95 -12.47 -22.82
CA LEU A 574 23.93 -12.87 -23.79
C LEU A 574 22.66 -13.25 -23.02
N GLU A 575 21.56 -12.60 -23.32
CA GLU A 575 20.28 -12.76 -22.61
C GLU A 575 19.10 -12.79 -23.58
N ALA A 576 17.98 -13.38 -23.14
CA ALA A 576 16.70 -13.28 -23.82
C ALA A 576 15.74 -12.48 -22.94
N VAL A 577 15.35 -11.30 -23.40
CA VAL A 577 14.47 -10.33 -22.73
C VAL A 577 13.35 -9.94 -23.70
N PRO A 578 12.32 -9.17 -23.30
CA PRO A 578 11.25 -8.77 -24.23
C PRO A 578 11.72 -8.15 -25.56
N GLN A 579 12.92 -7.54 -25.59
CA GLN A 579 13.60 -7.04 -26.80
C GLN A 579 14.16 -8.15 -27.72
N GLY A 580 13.94 -9.42 -27.39
CA GLY A 580 14.54 -10.59 -28.03
C GLY A 580 15.88 -11.02 -27.43
N VAL A 581 16.53 -11.98 -28.09
CA VAL A 581 17.86 -12.47 -27.71
C VAL A 581 18.93 -11.48 -28.16
N ARG A 582 19.69 -10.94 -27.21
CA ARG A 582 20.67 -9.89 -27.46
C ARG A 582 21.95 -10.08 -26.67
N ILE A 583 23.01 -9.47 -27.19
CA ILE A 583 24.22 -9.15 -26.43
C ILE A 583 24.02 -7.84 -25.67
N THR A 584 24.47 -7.79 -24.43
CA THR A 584 24.32 -6.64 -23.53
C THR A 584 25.55 -6.51 -22.62
N THR A 585 25.60 -5.42 -21.86
CA THR A 585 26.67 -5.16 -20.90
C THR A 585 26.29 -5.66 -19.51
N LEU A 586 27.28 -5.88 -18.64
CA LEU A 586 27.02 -6.34 -17.28
C LEU A 586 26.28 -5.28 -16.46
N GLU A 587 26.52 -4.01 -16.75
CA GLU A 587 25.85 -2.85 -16.14
C GLU A 587 24.36 -2.83 -16.46
N HIS A 588 23.98 -3.25 -17.67
CA HIS A 588 22.58 -3.29 -18.09
C HIS A 588 21.84 -4.54 -17.62
N CYS A 589 22.55 -5.66 -17.43
CA CYS A 589 21.97 -6.88 -16.86
C CYS A 589 21.96 -6.77 -15.33
N ILE A 590 23.11 -7.01 -14.70
CA ILE A 590 23.25 -7.09 -13.24
C ILE A 590 23.26 -5.72 -12.56
N GLY A 591 23.80 -4.69 -13.19
CA GLY A 591 23.93 -3.36 -12.56
C GLY A 591 22.59 -2.72 -12.17
N VAL A 592 21.50 -3.12 -12.84
CA VAL A 592 20.13 -2.67 -12.57
C VAL A 592 19.31 -3.69 -11.75
N ALA A 593 19.94 -4.76 -11.27
CA ALA A 593 19.29 -5.76 -10.43
C ALA A 593 19.26 -5.33 -8.96
N ASP A 594 18.27 -5.86 -8.22
CA ASP A 594 18.20 -5.72 -6.77
C ASP A 594 19.02 -6.84 -6.09
N SER A 595 18.97 -8.04 -6.65
CA SER A 595 19.79 -9.20 -6.25
C SER A 595 20.34 -9.90 -7.47
N ALA A 596 21.53 -10.49 -7.35
CA ALA A 596 22.19 -11.21 -8.43
C ALA A 596 23.02 -12.36 -7.90
N ALA A 597 23.07 -13.48 -8.61
CA ALA A 597 23.89 -14.64 -8.28
C ALA A 597 24.55 -15.21 -9.54
N VAL A 598 25.62 -15.98 -9.33
CA VAL A 598 26.38 -16.64 -10.38
C VAL A 598 26.42 -18.14 -10.11
N LEU A 599 25.90 -18.91 -11.06
CA LEU A 599 26.05 -20.36 -11.10
C LEU A 599 27.08 -20.70 -12.18
N ARG A 600 28.18 -21.34 -11.79
CA ARG A 600 29.20 -21.81 -12.73
C ARG A 600 29.00 -23.28 -13.09
N PRO A 601 28.90 -23.61 -14.38
CA PRO A 601 28.92 -24.99 -14.85
C PRO A 601 30.24 -25.69 -14.54
N ARG A 602 30.19 -26.90 -13.98
CA ARG A 602 31.34 -27.79 -13.75
C ARG A 602 31.59 -28.66 -14.98
N ILE A 603 31.89 -28.03 -16.10
CA ILE A 603 32.11 -28.66 -17.42
C ILE A 603 33.50 -28.30 -17.97
N SER A 604 33.95 -29.01 -19.01
CA SER A 604 35.25 -28.75 -19.65
C SER A 604 35.25 -27.43 -20.43
N GLU A 605 36.44 -26.86 -20.66
CA GLU A 605 36.59 -25.64 -21.47
C GLU A 605 36.05 -25.83 -22.90
N SER A 606 36.15 -27.05 -23.46
CA SER A 606 35.60 -27.38 -24.78
C SER A 606 34.07 -27.31 -24.81
N GLU A 607 33.41 -27.72 -23.73
CA GLU A 607 31.95 -27.64 -23.58
C GLU A 607 31.51 -26.20 -23.30
N VAL A 608 32.28 -25.42 -22.52
CA VAL A 608 32.04 -23.98 -22.37
C VAL A 608 32.09 -23.28 -23.73
N ARG A 609 33.13 -23.55 -24.53
CA ARG A 609 33.29 -23.01 -25.87
C ARG A 609 32.08 -23.33 -26.75
N GLU A 610 31.68 -24.60 -26.81
CA GLU A 610 30.52 -25.02 -27.61
C GLU A 610 29.21 -24.39 -27.11
N SER A 611 29.02 -24.30 -25.80
CA SER A 611 27.81 -23.70 -25.20
C SER A 611 27.68 -22.22 -25.55
N ILE A 612 28.79 -21.47 -25.48
CA ILE A 612 28.82 -20.06 -25.90
C ILE A 612 28.55 -19.96 -27.40
N ALA A 613 29.22 -20.74 -28.25
CA ALA A 613 29.01 -20.70 -29.69
C ALA A 613 27.55 -20.99 -30.07
N ARG A 614 26.90 -21.94 -29.37
CA ARG A 614 25.47 -22.23 -29.52
C ARG A 614 24.60 -21.07 -29.06
N ALA A 615 24.93 -20.42 -27.94
CA ALA A 615 24.21 -19.23 -27.49
C ALA A 615 24.17 -18.13 -28.56
N PHE A 616 25.27 -17.93 -29.32
CA PHE A 616 25.32 -16.96 -30.42
C PHE A 616 24.35 -17.29 -31.58
N THR A 617 24.03 -18.57 -31.83
CA THR A 617 23.04 -18.96 -32.87
C THR A 617 21.62 -18.49 -32.56
N HIS A 618 21.35 -18.13 -31.30
CA HIS A 618 20.05 -17.63 -30.86
C HIS A 618 19.92 -16.11 -30.99
N LEU A 619 21.00 -15.38 -31.27
CA LEU A 619 20.96 -13.92 -31.35
C LEU A 619 19.96 -13.43 -32.39
N GLY A 620 19.13 -12.47 -31.99
CA GLY A 620 18.09 -11.88 -32.83
C GLY A 620 16.76 -12.61 -32.85
N LYS A 621 16.63 -13.79 -32.22
CA LYS A 621 15.32 -14.45 -32.04
C LYS A 621 14.41 -13.60 -31.15
N SER A 622 13.12 -13.59 -31.46
CA SER A 622 12.11 -12.86 -30.67
C SER A 622 11.86 -13.53 -29.31
N TYR A 623 11.29 -12.77 -28.37
CA TYR A 623 10.97 -13.28 -27.04
C TYR A 623 9.68 -14.10 -27.05
N ASP A 624 9.65 -15.20 -26.31
CA ASP A 624 8.44 -16.01 -26.16
C ASP A 624 7.61 -15.58 -24.94
N PHE A 625 6.45 -14.97 -25.19
CA PHE A 625 5.51 -14.57 -24.13
C PHE A 625 4.57 -15.70 -23.68
N ASP A 626 4.61 -16.86 -24.33
CA ASP A 626 3.85 -18.06 -23.94
C ASP A 626 4.65 -19.03 -23.07
N PHE A 627 5.98 -18.84 -22.97
CA PHE A 627 6.87 -19.65 -22.14
C PHE A 627 6.81 -21.14 -22.47
N ASP A 628 6.80 -21.48 -23.76
CA ASP A 628 6.66 -22.82 -24.30
C ASP A 628 7.94 -23.32 -24.97
N PHE A 629 8.64 -24.24 -24.29
CA PHE A 629 9.92 -24.76 -24.78
C PHE A 629 9.75 -25.75 -25.96
N PHE A 630 8.52 -26.01 -26.40
CA PHE A 630 8.25 -26.89 -27.54
C PHE A 630 8.82 -26.34 -28.86
N SER A 631 8.66 -25.03 -29.11
CA SER A 631 9.23 -24.36 -30.28
C SER A 631 10.53 -23.65 -29.94
N SER A 632 11.33 -23.33 -30.96
CA SER A 632 12.61 -22.61 -30.79
C SER A 632 12.74 -21.36 -31.67
N ASP A 633 11.64 -20.95 -32.29
CA ASP A 633 11.53 -19.72 -33.10
C ASP A 633 11.53 -18.47 -32.21
N LYS A 634 10.92 -18.56 -31.02
CA LYS A 634 10.95 -17.56 -29.94
C LYS A 634 11.61 -18.18 -28.71
N ILE A 635 12.30 -17.38 -27.89
CA ILE A 635 13.11 -17.89 -26.77
C ILE A 635 12.92 -17.07 -25.50
N VAL A 636 12.76 -17.76 -24.36
CA VAL A 636 12.82 -17.14 -23.03
C VAL A 636 14.22 -17.20 -22.38
N CYS A 637 14.44 -16.40 -21.34
CA CYS A 637 15.73 -16.25 -20.67
C CYS A 637 16.40 -17.57 -20.25
N THR A 638 15.63 -18.50 -19.68
CA THR A 638 16.11 -19.80 -19.23
C THR A 638 16.14 -20.85 -20.34
N GLU A 639 15.36 -20.68 -21.39
CA GLU A 639 15.43 -21.53 -22.58
C GLU A 639 16.73 -21.29 -23.34
N LEU A 640 17.18 -20.03 -23.40
CA LEU A 640 18.51 -19.69 -23.91
C LEU A 640 19.59 -20.48 -23.15
N VAL A 641 19.53 -20.51 -21.81
CA VAL A 641 20.46 -21.32 -20.99
C VAL A 641 20.29 -22.80 -21.28
N TYR A 642 19.07 -23.31 -21.23
CA TYR A 642 18.73 -24.72 -21.46
C TYR A 642 19.28 -25.24 -22.80
N ARG A 643 19.03 -24.51 -23.90
CA ARG A 643 19.47 -24.89 -25.24
C ARG A 643 20.98 -24.72 -25.40
N SER A 644 21.57 -23.66 -24.85
CA SER A 644 23.01 -23.42 -24.96
C SER A 644 23.84 -24.52 -24.32
N TYR A 645 23.41 -25.02 -23.15
CA TYR A 645 24.10 -26.09 -22.42
C TYR A 645 23.55 -27.49 -22.69
N ASP A 646 22.72 -27.68 -23.71
CA ASP A 646 22.18 -28.99 -24.06
C ASP A 646 23.32 -30.00 -24.33
N GLY A 647 23.18 -31.20 -23.77
CA GLY A 647 24.19 -32.25 -23.79
C GLY A 647 25.25 -32.20 -22.67
N CYS A 648 25.52 -31.04 -22.05
CA CYS A 648 26.54 -30.92 -20.99
C CYS A 648 25.93 -30.61 -19.60
N LEU A 649 24.81 -29.88 -19.53
CA LEU A 649 24.01 -29.70 -18.31
C LEU A 649 22.65 -30.37 -18.45
N GLN A 650 22.23 -31.10 -17.42
CA GLN A 650 20.91 -31.74 -17.38
C GLN A 650 19.95 -30.92 -16.53
N PHE A 651 19.04 -30.20 -17.18
CA PHE A 651 17.95 -29.51 -16.50
C PHE A 651 16.66 -30.30 -16.59
N SER A 652 16.01 -30.53 -15.47
CA SER A 652 14.66 -31.10 -15.44
C SER A 652 13.64 -30.01 -15.75
N LEU A 653 12.98 -30.11 -16.91
CA LEU A 653 11.83 -29.26 -17.22
C LEU A 653 10.66 -29.60 -16.30
N VAL A 654 9.96 -28.58 -15.84
CA VAL A 654 8.75 -28.71 -15.03
C VAL A 654 7.53 -28.43 -15.88
N ASP A 655 6.40 -29.05 -15.54
CA ASP A 655 5.11 -28.75 -16.17
C ASP A 655 4.47 -27.54 -15.50
N VAL A 656 4.11 -26.57 -16.31
CA VAL A 656 3.55 -25.28 -15.91
C VAL A 656 2.35 -25.00 -16.79
N MET A 657 1.15 -25.05 -16.20
CA MET A 657 -0.11 -24.87 -16.93
C MET A 657 -0.14 -25.73 -18.21
N GLY A 658 0.29 -27.00 -18.09
CA GLY A 658 0.33 -27.96 -19.19
C GLY A 658 1.47 -27.77 -20.20
N ARG A 659 2.44 -26.88 -19.94
CA ARG A 659 3.61 -26.63 -20.80
C ARG A 659 4.91 -26.98 -20.09
N LYS A 660 5.85 -27.59 -20.82
CA LYS A 660 7.21 -27.83 -20.32
C LYS A 660 8.00 -26.52 -20.35
N THR A 661 8.56 -26.14 -19.22
CA THR A 661 9.37 -24.92 -19.10
C THR A 661 10.40 -25.06 -17.98
N LEU A 662 11.26 -24.05 -17.84
CA LEU A 662 12.32 -23.99 -16.84
C LEU A 662 12.32 -22.61 -16.16
N PRO A 663 11.54 -22.39 -15.09
CA PRO A 663 11.60 -21.13 -14.35
C PRO A 663 13.02 -20.85 -13.81
N PRO A 664 13.48 -19.59 -13.71
CA PRO A 664 14.83 -19.28 -13.24
C PRO A 664 15.14 -19.85 -11.85
N THR A 665 14.14 -19.90 -10.97
CA THR A 665 14.24 -20.53 -9.64
C THR A 665 14.63 -22.02 -9.71
N GLU A 666 14.29 -22.73 -10.79
CA GLU A 666 14.64 -24.15 -10.95
C GLU A 666 16.15 -24.35 -11.24
N LEU A 667 16.84 -23.35 -11.79
CA LEU A 667 18.31 -23.38 -11.88
C LEU A 667 18.95 -23.40 -10.48
N VAL A 668 18.40 -22.61 -9.56
CA VAL A 668 18.83 -22.58 -8.16
C VAL A 668 18.42 -23.86 -7.43
N ARG A 669 17.22 -24.39 -7.69
CA ARG A 669 16.78 -25.67 -7.13
C ARG A 669 17.68 -26.82 -7.54
N LYS A 670 18.09 -26.88 -8.82
CA LYS A 670 19.07 -27.86 -9.30
C LYS A 670 20.39 -27.75 -8.53
N PHE A 671 20.95 -26.55 -8.43
CA PHE A 671 22.18 -26.31 -7.67
C PHE A 671 22.05 -26.83 -6.23
N VAL A 672 20.98 -26.47 -5.52
CA VAL A 672 20.75 -26.87 -4.13
C VAL A 672 20.60 -28.40 -3.99
N ALA A 673 19.89 -29.05 -4.92
CA ALA A 673 19.67 -30.50 -4.88
C ALA A 673 20.95 -31.31 -5.07
N GLU A 674 21.90 -30.76 -5.84
CA GLU A 674 23.18 -31.41 -6.17
C GLU A 674 24.33 -31.00 -5.25
N ARG A 675 24.18 -29.89 -4.52
CA ARG A 675 25.23 -29.31 -3.69
C ARG A 675 25.91 -30.35 -2.79
N GLY A 676 27.24 -30.33 -2.78
CA GLY A 676 28.07 -31.20 -1.96
C GLY A 676 28.24 -32.62 -2.51
N ARG A 677 27.62 -32.96 -3.66
CA ARG A 677 27.80 -34.25 -4.32
C ARG A 677 28.93 -34.18 -5.35
N PRO A 678 29.69 -35.27 -5.55
CA PRO A 678 30.73 -35.32 -6.59
C PRO A 678 30.18 -34.98 -7.99
N GLN A 679 28.96 -35.43 -8.30
CA GLN A 679 28.29 -35.27 -9.59
C GLN A 679 27.59 -33.90 -9.76
N ALA A 680 27.73 -32.96 -8.82
CA ALA A 680 27.11 -31.65 -8.96
C ALA A 680 27.56 -30.95 -10.24
N GLN A 681 26.62 -30.49 -11.06
CA GLN A 681 26.92 -29.85 -12.33
C GLN A 681 27.08 -28.33 -12.23
N LEU A 682 26.66 -27.73 -11.11
CA LEU A 682 26.70 -26.30 -10.86
C LEU A 682 27.37 -25.99 -9.51
N GLU A 683 28.11 -24.89 -9.45
CA GLU A 683 28.61 -24.29 -8.21
C GLU A 683 28.17 -22.82 -8.08
N CYS A 684 27.95 -22.35 -6.84
CA CYS A 684 27.64 -20.95 -6.58
C CYS A 684 28.94 -20.15 -6.41
N VAL A 685 29.21 -19.22 -7.34
CA VAL A 685 30.45 -18.42 -7.31
C VAL A 685 30.29 -17.19 -6.40
N CYS A 686 29.18 -16.47 -6.52
CA CYS A 686 28.88 -15.34 -5.66
C CYS A 686 27.38 -15.01 -5.66
N PHE A 687 26.94 -14.34 -4.60
CA PHE A 687 25.56 -13.89 -4.41
C PHE A 687 25.56 -12.47 -3.80
N LEU A 688 24.93 -11.55 -4.51
CA LEU A 688 24.53 -10.22 -4.05
C LEU A 688 23.05 -10.28 -3.66
N ASP A 689 22.80 -10.11 -2.36
CA ASP A 689 21.46 -10.13 -1.79
C ASP A 689 20.94 -8.70 -1.59
N GLY A 690 19.83 -8.37 -2.24
CA GLY A 690 19.16 -7.09 -2.11
C GLY A 690 18.34 -6.95 -0.84
N ASP A 691 18.62 -5.90 -0.06
CA ASP A 691 17.79 -5.44 1.06
C ASP A 691 16.94 -4.23 0.64
N GLU A 692 15.65 -4.49 0.37
CA GLU A 692 14.70 -3.45 -0.04
C GLU A 692 14.52 -2.35 1.00
N LEU A 693 14.51 -2.71 2.29
CA LEU A 693 14.32 -1.76 3.39
C LEU A 693 15.49 -0.79 3.47
N ARG A 694 16.72 -1.29 3.26
CA ARG A 694 17.93 -0.51 3.50
C ARG A 694 18.44 0.30 2.35
N GLY A 695 18.08 0.00 1.11
CA GLY A 695 18.71 0.72 0.00
C GLY A 695 19.68 -0.07 -0.86
N GLN A 696 20.06 -1.27 -0.45
CA GLN A 696 21.41 -1.75 -0.70
C GLN A 696 21.46 -3.24 -0.96
N ALA A 697 22.33 -3.67 -1.87
CA ALA A 697 22.73 -5.06 -1.98
C ALA A 697 23.96 -5.32 -1.11
N ALA A 698 24.14 -6.57 -0.66
CA ALA A 698 25.36 -7.00 0.02
C ALA A 698 25.78 -8.39 -0.44
N PHE A 699 27.08 -8.64 -0.53
CA PHE A 699 27.57 -10.00 -0.76
C PHE A 699 27.17 -10.88 0.43
N LYS A 700 26.60 -12.05 0.12
CA LYS A 700 26.20 -13.05 1.11
C LYS A 700 26.80 -14.40 0.77
N ASN A 701 26.84 -15.27 1.78
CA ASN A 701 27.32 -16.62 1.64
C ASN A 701 26.32 -17.51 0.88
N GLU A 702 26.78 -18.71 0.54
CA GLU A 702 25.99 -19.69 -0.18
C GLU A 702 24.72 -20.12 0.59
N GLU A 703 24.76 -20.21 1.93
CA GLU A 703 23.57 -20.53 2.73
C GLU A 703 22.45 -19.50 2.55
N ALA A 704 22.79 -18.21 2.53
CA ALA A 704 21.83 -17.15 2.24
C ALA A 704 21.25 -17.28 0.82
N PHE A 705 22.07 -17.72 -0.15
CA PHE A 705 21.62 -18.00 -1.50
C PHE A 705 20.65 -19.20 -1.55
N VAL A 706 20.93 -20.29 -0.83
CA VAL A 706 20.00 -21.43 -0.70
C VAL A 706 18.66 -21.01 -0.12
N ASN A 707 18.67 -20.14 0.89
CA ASN A 707 17.45 -19.62 1.51
C ASN A 707 16.58 -18.77 0.57
N THR A 708 17.08 -18.37 -0.61
CA THR A 708 16.25 -17.67 -1.61
C THR A 708 15.13 -18.55 -2.17
N LEU A 709 15.26 -19.89 -2.13
CA LEU A 709 14.20 -20.81 -2.55
C LEU A 709 12.93 -20.73 -1.69
N GLN A 710 13.05 -20.19 -0.47
CA GLN A 710 11.92 -19.97 0.44
C GLN A 710 11.28 -18.59 0.28
N ARG A 711 11.87 -17.71 -0.53
CA ARG A 711 11.37 -16.34 -0.73
C ARG A 711 10.28 -16.34 -1.81
N PRO A 712 9.16 -15.62 -1.61
CA PRO A 712 8.10 -15.54 -2.59
C PRO A 712 8.53 -14.71 -3.82
N GLY A 713 7.88 -14.97 -4.97
CA GLY A 713 8.04 -14.18 -6.18
C GLY A 713 7.42 -12.78 -6.11
N LEU A 714 6.38 -12.58 -5.29
CA LEU A 714 5.88 -11.25 -4.91
C LEU A 714 6.29 -10.93 -3.47
N MET A 715 7.19 -9.96 -3.31
CA MET A 715 7.45 -9.32 -2.03
C MET A 715 6.44 -8.17 -1.83
N LEU A 716 5.15 -8.50 -1.61
CA LEU A 716 4.10 -7.48 -1.43
C LEU A 716 4.27 -6.66 -0.14
N PHE A 717 5.03 -7.19 0.81
CA PHE A 717 5.37 -6.54 2.06
C PHE A 717 6.78 -6.97 2.48
N PRO A 718 7.59 -6.09 3.09
CA PRO A 718 8.80 -6.54 3.77
C PRO A 718 8.39 -7.56 4.82
N VAL A 719 8.81 -8.80 4.65
CA VAL A 719 8.68 -9.82 5.69
C VAL A 719 9.49 -9.31 6.87
N ALA A 720 8.81 -8.98 7.97
CA ALA A 720 9.47 -8.71 9.23
C ALA A 720 10.32 -9.94 9.56
N LYS A 721 11.63 -9.75 9.71
CA LYS A 721 12.47 -10.78 10.31
C LYS A 721 11.98 -10.97 11.73
N ASP A 722 11.42 -12.14 12.02
CA ASP A 722 11.38 -12.64 13.38
C ASP A 722 12.82 -12.71 13.87
N ASN A 723 13.11 -11.95 14.92
CA ASN A 723 14.34 -12.05 15.71
C ASN A 723 14.20 -13.20 16.70
#